data_AF-A0A9P2ZT94-F1
#
_entry.id   AF-A0A9P2ZT94-F1
#
_cell.length_a   1.000
_cell.length_b   1.000
_cell.length_c   1.000
_cell.angle_alpha   90.00
_cell.angle_beta   90.00
_cell.angle_gamma   90.00
#
_symmetry.space_group_name_H-M   'P 1'
#
loop_
_entity.id
_entity.type
_entity.pdbx_description
1 polymer ?
#
loop_
_entity_poly.entity_id
_entity_poly.type
_entity_poly.pdbx_seq_one_letter_code
_entity_poly.pdbx_strand_id
1 'polypeptide(L)'
;MAETTPLLAKSLREQPGFLSTADYVLILPALLGNMFLAAFETTIAASTQSSVGSTFSATDNIAWVATSYMIVSTAVQPLYGRASDLFGRTKVYVFSLFFFAVGCLGCGISGSLGQMVAARAFCGIGGGGLITISQVCAWDVLPIRSRPLYQALNNVTYGVGAAVGASLGGLLSDSIGWRWGYLAPVPLSLFSVLVFLLRARPKLALLQQDQNALEKEGRVDLLGSGLLMLCITLFMLVINLGGDEIPWTSPWIPGILIGATISAAIFVRHERRFPMPVLPLGLVKTRHMVSQVGLNLFGAMTVFGTLYAIPVYFESVLLTSAFVASRRLLYPTLTAPLGSIFTGLFLHHHRDKAYVGQRLGTLVLLGGTIAMFVLTYENGEGKSELWFIGRLIWQTDVDSADHAAATSLIFLIRSVGTVLGISGSQAVMQNVLLNQLTHCITGPGSAKTIKGIRESVEYLSKLDPQTRALAIQCYTAAFRAAFGALIGVAACAVLSAAIGIGAKKGGEDREEPLASEVGLGILRAGGNAVDAAVAMAAALNVVEPCNTGIGGDVFALYYSADKRTVQALNGSGRSPKALTLAKARELGIEGLKIPNDNVNGATVPGAAAAWVDLHEAWGSGKFNLSEILEPAARLAEEGFAIHPQAAYEWSAYSDTLHTASVGETDYPFLLDGRTPNPGEYFNNPALAETFRTVGREGKDGFYRGRIAQAIVDAMGARGGVMTLEDLAEHESEFVAPISYTFGKEGHTVWECPPNGQGLAALIAMGIIDALREEGIVDYEAYEEGSAEWLHVLIEAMRLAFADAHAYIADPQVVKVPVEDLLSKGYLRARAKLFSPKAAVAQYKQGRPLPTGDTVYFTAADKDGNAISIIMSNYLGFGTGVVPRGCGFSLQSRGGGFVLEEGHPNCLEGGKRPYHTIIPAMVTQGGELYMSYGVMGGAMQPQGHLQVLINMLHHRHHPQAALDAKRFCIGSLAWSVPGKEQFYNRVVALEDGIDPGVIEKLRAMGHKIEVIKGNEQVVFGKGQIILRTTDPRTGKLIWAAGSDPRGDGCALPQI
;
A
#
# COMPACT_ATOMS: atom_id res chain seq x y z
N MET A 1 6.52 6.31 3.23
CA MET A 1 7.44 6.91 2.21
C MET A 1 7.57 5.86 1.12
N ALA A 2 6.60 5.86 0.20
CA ALA A 2 6.48 4.85 -0.85
C ALA A 2 7.67 4.96 -1.82
N GLU A 3 8.22 3.83 -2.27
CA GLU A 3 9.19 3.80 -3.37
C GLU A 3 8.55 4.41 -4.62
N THR A 4 8.82 5.68 -4.91
CA THR A 4 8.21 6.43 -6.02
C THR A 4 8.72 6.04 -7.41
N THR A 5 9.49 4.95 -7.58
CA THR A 5 9.81 4.42 -8.91
C THR A 5 10.39 3.01 -8.84
N PRO A 6 9.75 1.98 -9.41
CA PRO A 6 10.45 0.76 -9.78
C PRO A 6 11.39 1.11 -10.95
N LEU A 7 12.69 0.88 -10.77
CA LEU A 7 13.72 1.12 -11.80
C LEU A 7 13.62 0.16 -13.02
N LEU A 8 12.60 -0.68 -13.11
CA LEU A 8 12.43 -1.68 -14.18
C LEU A 8 10.95 -1.80 -14.59
N ALA A 9 10.70 -1.96 -15.90
CA ALA A 9 9.34 -2.02 -16.47
C ALA A 9 8.52 -3.18 -15.91
N LYS A 10 7.39 -2.88 -15.24
CA LYS A 10 6.51 -3.87 -14.59
C LYS A 10 5.77 -4.78 -15.58
N SER A 11 5.50 -4.31 -16.80
CA SER A 11 4.63 -4.98 -17.78
C SER A 11 5.27 -6.22 -18.44
N LEU A 12 6.59 -6.21 -18.68
CA LEU A 12 7.27 -7.32 -19.39
C LEU A 12 7.38 -8.61 -18.57
N ARG A 13 7.59 -8.49 -17.25
CA ARG A 13 7.79 -9.65 -16.36
C ARG A 13 6.50 -10.41 -16.03
N GLU A 14 5.33 -9.80 -16.27
CA GLU A 14 4.02 -10.42 -16.05
C GLU A 14 3.50 -11.14 -17.31
N GLN A 15 4.22 -11.02 -18.44
CA GLN A 15 3.85 -11.72 -19.67
C GLN A 15 4.04 -13.25 -19.54
N PRO A 16 3.06 -14.06 -19.98
CA PRO A 16 3.20 -15.51 -20.04
C PRO A 16 4.43 -15.90 -20.88
N GLY A 17 5.35 -16.66 -20.29
CA GLY A 17 6.57 -17.13 -20.98
C GLY A 17 7.81 -16.25 -20.79
N PHE A 18 7.74 -15.12 -20.06
CA PHE A 18 8.92 -14.31 -19.74
C PHE A 18 10.00 -15.13 -18.98
N LEU A 19 9.58 -15.94 -18.00
CA LEU A 19 10.40 -16.97 -17.38
C LEU A 19 9.93 -18.34 -17.87
N SER A 20 10.82 -19.09 -18.53
CA SER A 20 10.56 -20.49 -18.87
C SER A 20 10.61 -21.37 -17.62
N THR A 21 10.04 -22.57 -17.67
CA THR A 21 10.16 -23.56 -16.57
C THR A 21 11.64 -23.84 -16.23
N ALA A 22 12.52 -23.85 -17.22
CA ALA A 22 13.96 -23.99 -17.01
C ALA A 22 14.58 -22.77 -16.30
N ASP A 23 14.09 -21.55 -16.56
CA ASP A 23 14.56 -20.34 -15.87
C ASP A 23 14.13 -20.34 -14.40
N TYR A 24 12.93 -20.83 -14.06
CA TYR A 24 12.53 -21.06 -12.67
C TYR A 24 13.42 -22.07 -11.96
N VAL A 25 13.74 -23.18 -12.64
CA VAL A 25 14.58 -24.25 -12.06
C VAL A 25 16.05 -23.82 -11.89
N LEU A 26 16.53 -22.82 -12.64
CA LEU A 26 17.92 -22.39 -12.58
C LEU A 26 18.13 -21.08 -11.80
N ILE A 27 17.30 -20.06 -12.02
CA ILE A 27 17.46 -18.75 -11.37
C ILE A 27 17.08 -18.84 -9.89
N LEU A 28 16.00 -19.55 -9.54
CA LEU A 28 15.52 -19.61 -8.17
C LEU A 28 16.56 -20.26 -7.23
N PRO A 29 17.17 -21.42 -7.56
CA PRO A 29 18.20 -22.00 -6.71
C PRO A 29 19.48 -21.17 -6.64
N ALA A 30 19.83 -20.41 -7.68
CA ALA A 30 20.99 -19.53 -7.63
C ALA A 30 20.79 -18.35 -6.64
N LEU A 31 19.60 -17.74 -6.65
CA LEU A 31 19.26 -16.66 -5.72
C LEU A 31 19.08 -17.17 -4.29
N LEU A 32 18.43 -18.33 -4.11
CA LEU A 32 18.29 -19.00 -2.81
C LEU A 32 19.66 -19.51 -2.29
N GLY A 33 20.56 -19.92 -3.19
CA GLY A 33 21.91 -20.37 -2.86
C GLY A 33 22.72 -19.30 -2.15
N ASN A 34 22.58 -18.03 -2.52
CA ASN A 34 23.22 -16.93 -1.80
C ASN A 34 22.70 -16.77 -0.37
N MET A 35 21.40 -16.98 -0.15
CA MET A 35 20.82 -16.95 1.19
C MET A 35 21.37 -18.10 2.04
N PHE A 36 21.49 -19.29 1.46
CA PHE A 36 22.11 -20.44 2.10
C PHE A 36 23.57 -20.14 2.50
N LEU A 37 24.38 -19.60 1.57
CA LEU A 37 25.79 -19.30 1.80
C LEU A 37 25.98 -18.25 2.90
N ALA A 38 25.15 -17.21 2.94
CA ALA A 38 25.20 -16.19 3.99
C ALA A 38 24.87 -16.78 5.38
N ALA A 39 23.83 -17.62 5.47
CA ALA A 39 23.42 -18.26 6.71
C ALA A 39 24.45 -19.31 7.18
N PHE A 40 24.99 -20.08 6.23
CA PHE A 40 26.04 -21.07 6.48
C PHE A 40 27.29 -20.41 7.07
N GLU A 41 27.80 -19.34 6.45
CA GLU A 41 28.99 -18.64 6.95
C GLU A 41 28.78 -17.96 8.31
N THR A 42 27.57 -17.47 8.57
CA THR A 42 27.20 -16.89 9.88
C THR A 42 27.29 -17.92 11.02
N THR A 43 27.15 -19.21 10.71
CA THR A 43 27.02 -20.28 11.72
C THR A 43 28.16 -21.30 11.74
N ILE A 44 28.90 -21.45 10.64
CA ILE A 44 30.06 -22.37 10.56
C ILE A 44 31.18 -21.98 11.53
N ALA A 45 31.34 -20.69 11.83
CA ALA A 45 32.31 -20.23 12.82
C ALA A 45 31.94 -20.72 14.23
N ALA A 46 30.66 -20.89 14.56
CA ALA A 46 30.24 -21.38 15.88
C ALA A 46 30.76 -22.80 16.18
N SER A 47 30.81 -23.65 15.15
CA SER A 47 31.23 -25.04 15.24
C SER A 47 32.72 -25.26 14.95
N THR A 48 33.39 -24.32 14.28
CA THR A 48 34.81 -24.43 13.94
C THR A 48 35.72 -23.55 14.80
N GLN A 49 35.19 -22.57 15.54
CA GLN A 49 35.98 -21.65 16.36
C GLN A 49 36.96 -22.40 17.27
N SER A 50 36.49 -23.38 18.05
CA SER A 50 37.33 -24.17 18.98
C SER A 50 38.49 -24.87 18.28
N SER A 51 38.23 -25.51 17.13
CA SER A 51 39.24 -26.22 16.34
C SER A 51 40.24 -25.27 15.68
N VAL A 52 39.80 -24.07 15.27
CA VAL A 52 40.67 -23.02 14.72
C VAL A 52 41.56 -22.44 15.81
N GLY A 53 41.00 -22.14 16.99
CA GLY A 53 41.74 -21.60 18.13
C GLY A 53 42.79 -22.57 18.66
N SER A 54 42.48 -23.88 18.72
CA SER A 54 43.45 -24.90 19.10
C SER A 54 44.58 -25.06 18.07
N THR A 55 44.26 -25.01 16.77
CA THR A 55 45.26 -25.09 15.68
C THR A 55 46.28 -23.95 15.73
N PHE A 56 45.83 -22.74 16.04
CA PHE A 56 46.69 -21.55 16.10
C PHE A 56 47.21 -21.19 17.50
N SER A 57 46.88 -22.00 18.53
CA SER A 57 47.25 -21.75 19.92
C SER A 57 46.88 -20.34 20.41
N ALA A 58 45.70 -19.85 20.04
CA ALA A 58 45.27 -18.46 20.22
C ALA A 58 43.77 -18.35 20.59
N THR A 59 43.34 -19.10 21.61
CA THR A 59 41.94 -19.16 22.06
C THR A 59 41.47 -17.89 22.77
N ASP A 60 42.38 -17.07 23.28
CA ASP A 60 42.03 -15.79 23.92
C ASP A 60 41.33 -14.84 22.93
N ASN A 61 41.63 -14.94 21.63
CA ASN A 61 41.06 -14.10 20.56
C ASN A 61 40.15 -14.89 19.61
N ILE A 62 39.61 -16.03 20.04
CA ILE A 62 38.83 -16.95 19.19
C ILE A 62 37.53 -16.33 18.69
N ALA A 63 36.98 -15.38 19.45
CA ALA A 63 35.77 -14.63 19.12
C ALA A 63 35.90 -13.92 17.76
N TRP A 64 37.10 -13.44 17.42
CA TRP A 64 37.37 -12.75 16.15
C TRP A 64 37.17 -13.62 14.92
N VAL A 65 37.28 -14.96 15.05
CA VAL A 65 36.99 -15.88 13.94
C VAL A 65 35.51 -15.79 13.54
N ALA A 66 34.63 -15.58 14.52
CA ALA A 66 33.21 -15.43 14.32
C ALA A 66 32.78 -13.99 14.02
N THR A 67 33.27 -13.03 14.81
CA THR A 67 32.74 -11.66 14.81
C THR A 67 33.28 -10.82 13.66
N SER A 68 34.50 -11.05 13.16
CA SER A 68 35.10 -10.24 12.09
C SER A 68 34.28 -10.22 10.79
N TYR A 69 33.76 -11.37 10.36
CA TYR A 69 32.84 -11.47 9.23
C TYR A 69 31.57 -10.67 9.48
N MET A 70 30.96 -10.84 10.66
CA MET A 70 29.69 -10.23 11.00
C MET A 70 29.80 -8.72 11.16
N ILE A 71 30.89 -8.21 11.74
CA ILE A 71 31.14 -6.77 11.89
C ILE A 71 31.20 -6.13 10.51
N VAL A 72 32.01 -6.68 9.60
CA VAL A 72 32.14 -6.13 8.25
C VAL A 72 30.85 -6.29 7.47
N SER A 73 30.23 -7.47 7.47
CA SER A 73 28.99 -7.71 6.72
C SER A 73 27.86 -6.80 7.19
N THR A 74 27.70 -6.58 8.50
CA THR A 74 26.73 -5.65 9.08
C THR A 74 26.99 -4.21 8.66
N ALA A 75 28.26 -3.79 8.64
CA ALA A 75 28.63 -2.42 8.27
C ALA A 75 28.39 -2.13 6.78
N VAL A 76 28.64 -3.09 5.89
CA VAL A 76 28.49 -2.90 4.44
C VAL A 76 27.10 -3.24 3.89
N GLN A 77 26.29 -4.01 4.63
CA GLN A 77 24.97 -4.47 4.17
C GLN A 77 24.05 -3.34 3.68
N PRO A 78 23.95 -2.17 4.34
CA PRO A 78 23.12 -1.06 3.86
C PRO A 78 23.56 -0.48 2.50
N LEU A 79 24.85 -0.63 2.15
CA LEU A 79 25.41 -0.10 0.90
C LEU A 79 24.95 -0.89 -0.31
N TYR A 80 24.68 -2.19 -0.16
CA TYR A 80 24.39 -3.07 -1.29
C TYR A 80 23.07 -2.75 -1.99
N GLY A 81 22.05 -2.31 -1.24
CA GLY A 81 20.78 -1.86 -1.84
C GLY A 81 21.03 -0.68 -2.78
N ARG A 82 21.66 0.38 -2.29
CA ARG A 82 21.96 1.61 -3.06
C ARG A 82 23.02 1.41 -4.15
N ALA A 83 24.06 0.64 -3.87
CA ALA A 83 25.07 0.29 -4.87
C ALA A 83 24.44 -0.42 -6.06
N SER A 84 23.41 -1.24 -5.82
CA SER A 84 22.70 -1.93 -6.90
C SER A 84 21.93 -0.97 -7.79
N ASP A 85 21.42 0.15 -7.24
CA ASP A 85 20.74 1.20 -8.01
C ASP A 85 21.74 1.97 -8.88
N LEU A 86 22.94 2.23 -8.35
CA LEU A 86 23.98 3.02 -9.02
C LEU A 86 24.74 2.22 -10.11
N PHE A 87 25.28 1.05 -9.75
CA PHE A 87 26.14 0.25 -10.63
C PHE A 87 25.37 -0.81 -11.42
N GLY A 88 24.10 -1.01 -11.09
CA GLY A 88 23.22 -2.03 -11.66
C GLY A 88 23.29 -3.37 -10.92
N ARG A 89 22.15 -4.06 -10.89
CA ARG A 89 21.93 -5.34 -10.18
C ARG A 89 23.03 -6.38 -10.45
N THR A 90 23.36 -6.59 -11.73
CA THR A 90 24.33 -7.61 -12.16
C THR A 90 25.74 -7.38 -11.62
N LYS A 91 26.25 -6.14 -11.68
CA LYS A 91 27.63 -5.85 -11.24
C LYS A 91 27.76 -6.04 -9.74
N VAL A 92 26.76 -5.60 -8.99
CA VAL A 92 26.73 -5.71 -7.52
C VAL A 92 26.55 -7.15 -7.06
N TYR A 93 25.72 -7.94 -7.76
CA TYR A 93 25.56 -9.37 -7.50
C TYR A 93 26.87 -10.14 -7.65
N VAL A 94 27.56 -9.95 -8.78
CA VAL A 94 28.87 -10.60 -9.05
C VAL A 94 29.93 -10.12 -8.07
N PHE A 95 29.95 -8.82 -7.76
CA PHE A 95 30.88 -8.24 -6.79
C PHE A 95 30.74 -8.89 -5.41
N SER A 96 29.51 -9.03 -4.90
CA SER A 96 29.25 -9.67 -3.60
C SER A 96 29.78 -11.11 -3.56
N LEU A 97 29.46 -11.93 -4.57
CA LEU A 97 29.90 -13.32 -4.63
C LEU A 97 31.41 -13.48 -4.83
N PHE A 98 32.05 -12.59 -5.59
CA PHE A 98 33.49 -12.62 -5.80
C PHE A 98 34.25 -12.39 -4.49
N PHE A 99 33.93 -11.30 -3.78
CA PHE A 99 34.59 -10.98 -2.50
C PHE A 99 34.33 -12.06 -1.45
N PHE A 100 33.11 -12.62 -1.43
CA PHE A 100 32.76 -13.74 -0.58
C PHE A 100 33.62 -14.97 -0.86
N ALA A 101 33.68 -15.42 -2.12
CA ALA A 101 34.43 -16.61 -2.53
C ALA A 101 35.94 -16.46 -2.30
N VAL A 102 36.52 -15.29 -2.60
CA VAL A 102 37.94 -15.01 -2.33
C VAL A 102 38.22 -14.98 -0.83
N GLY A 103 37.33 -14.41 -0.03
CA GLY A 103 37.44 -14.43 1.43
C GLY A 103 37.38 -15.85 2.01
N CYS A 104 36.43 -16.67 1.55
CA CYS A 104 36.31 -18.09 1.91
C CYS A 104 37.57 -18.89 1.54
N LEU A 105 38.11 -18.68 0.34
CA LEU A 105 39.38 -19.27 -0.09
C LEU A 105 40.52 -18.86 0.85
N GLY A 106 40.63 -17.57 1.17
CA GLY A 106 41.61 -17.02 2.09
C GLY A 106 41.52 -17.63 3.50
N CYS A 107 40.31 -17.89 3.98
CA CYS A 107 40.08 -18.57 5.27
C CYS A 107 40.62 -20.01 5.23
N GLY A 108 40.36 -20.74 4.15
CA GLY A 108 40.79 -22.13 3.98
C GLY A 108 42.32 -22.31 3.89
N ILE A 109 43.04 -21.34 3.33
CA ILE A 109 44.51 -21.38 3.18
C ILE A 109 45.27 -20.69 4.32
N SER A 110 44.57 -20.14 5.32
CA SER A 110 45.18 -19.37 6.39
C SER A 110 46.21 -20.17 7.21
N GLY A 111 47.36 -19.54 7.44
CA GLY A 111 48.47 -20.09 8.24
C GLY A 111 48.57 -19.51 9.66
N SER A 112 47.82 -18.46 9.97
CA SER A 112 47.78 -17.83 11.29
C SER A 112 46.38 -17.27 11.60
N LEU A 113 46.11 -17.03 12.90
CA LEU A 113 44.85 -16.42 13.34
C LEU A 113 44.63 -15.04 12.71
N GLY A 114 45.67 -14.20 12.61
CA GLY A 114 45.55 -12.87 12.00
C GLY A 114 45.20 -12.93 10.51
N GLN A 115 45.77 -13.89 9.76
CA GLN A 115 45.40 -14.13 8.36
C GLN A 115 43.96 -14.64 8.23
N MET A 116 43.52 -15.51 9.14
CA MET A 116 42.14 -15.99 9.20
C MET A 116 41.16 -14.82 9.44
N VAL A 117 41.42 -13.99 10.45
CA VAL A 117 40.57 -12.84 10.79
C VAL A 117 40.51 -11.83 9.64
N ALA A 118 41.64 -11.55 8.98
CA ALA A 118 41.67 -10.68 7.81
C ALA A 118 40.87 -11.26 6.63
N ALA A 119 40.99 -12.56 6.36
CA ALA A 119 40.23 -13.24 5.32
C ALA A 119 38.72 -13.29 5.63
N ARG A 120 38.35 -13.45 6.90
CA ARG A 120 36.95 -13.39 7.38
C ARG A 120 36.36 -11.99 7.23
N ALA A 121 37.10 -10.96 7.59
CA ALA A 121 36.71 -9.57 7.37
C ALA A 121 36.49 -9.29 5.87
N PHE A 122 37.40 -9.78 5.01
CA PHE A 122 37.26 -9.66 3.56
C PHE A 122 36.04 -10.42 3.01
N CYS A 123 35.79 -11.63 3.52
CA CYS A 123 34.58 -12.40 3.23
C CYS A 123 33.31 -11.62 3.64
N GLY A 124 33.37 -10.88 4.75
CA GLY A 124 32.29 -10.04 5.26
C GLY A 124 31.83 -8.97 4.28
N ILE A 125 32.75 -8.40 3.48
CA ILE A 125 32.41 -7.44 2.41
C ILE A 125 31.41 -8.10 1.46
N GLY A 126 31.74 -9.28 0.94
CA GLY A 126 30.84 -10.04 0.08
C GLY A 126 29.57 -10.51 0.77
N GLY A 127 29.69 -10.98 2.02
CA GLY A 127 28.59 -11.50 2.83
C GLY A 127 27.45 -10.52 3.08
N GLY A 128 27.76 -9.23 3.29
CA GLY A 128 26.75 -8.19 3.47
C GLY A 128 25.86 -7.96 2.24
N GLY A 129 26.36 -8.34 1.05
CA GLY A 129 25.61 -8.25 -0.20
C GLY A 129 24.73 -9.45 -0.50
N LEU A 130 25.09 -10.65 -0.04
CA LEU A 130 24.47 -11.91 -0.47
C LEU A 130 22.96 -11.95 -0.22
N ILE A 131 22.52 -11.47 0.95
CA ILE A 131 21.11 -11.44 1.34
C ILE A 131 20.37 -10.35 0.54
N THR A 132 20.86 -9.11 0.65
CA THR A 132 20.21 -7.91 0.10
C THR A 132 20.09 -7.96 -1.42
N ILE A 133 21.16 -8.27 -2.14
CA ILE A 133 21.15 -8.24 -3.62
C ILE A 133 20.33 -9.39 -4.21
N SER A 134 20.31 -10.55 -3.56
CA SER A 134 19.56 -11.72 -4.04
C SER A 134 18.06 -11.49 -3.90
N GLN A 135 17.63 -10.83 -2.82
CA GLN A 135 16.24 -10.39 -2.68
C GLN A 135 15.88 -9.34 -3.72
N VAL A 136 16.66 -8.27 -3.86
CA VAL A 136 16.38 -7.23 -4.87
C VAL A 136 16.27 -7.83 -6.29
N CYS A 137 17.23 -8.67 -6.69
CA CYS A 137 17.19 -9.37 -7.98
C CYS A 137 15.98 -10.29 -8.13
N ALA A 138 15.58 -11.01 -7.06
CA ALA A 138 14.39 -11.86 -7.10
C ALA A 138 13.12 -11.05 -7.28
N TRP A 139 12.99 -9.91 -6.62
CA TRP A 139 11.82 -9.06 -6.71
C TRP A 139 11.71 -8.39 -8.09
N ASP A 140 12.85 -8.11 -8.73
CA ASP A 140 12.91 -7.57 -10.08
C ASP A 140 12.47 -8.61 -11.13
N VAL A 141 12.94 -9.85 -11.00
CA VAL A 141 12.74 -10.93 -12.01
C VAL A 141 11.44 -11.70 -11.82
N LEU A 142 10.98 -11.92 -10.58
CA LEU A 142 9.80 -12.75 -10.29
C LEU A 142 8.48 -11.97 -10.40
N PRO A 143 7.41 -12.60 -10.92
CA PRO A 143 6.05 -12.04 -10.91
C PRO A 143 5.56 -11.70 -9.50
N ILE A 144 4.73 -10.67 -9.37
CA ILE A 144 4.22 -10.20 -8.07
C ILE A 144 3.51 -11.32 -7.30
N ARG A 145 2.76 -12.19 -8.01
CA ARG A 145 2.00 -13.31 -7.43
C ARG A 145 2.88 -14.40 -6.78
N SER A 146 4.13 -14.58 -7.22
CA SER A 146 5.02 -15.63 -6.72
C SER A 146 6.00 -15.16 -5.63
N ARG A 147 6.07 -13.85 -5.36
CA ARG A 147 6.95 -13.27 -4.32
C ARG A 147 6.71 -13.83 -2.92
N PRO A 148 5.46 -14.06 -2.45
CA PRO A 148 5.24 -14.65 -1.13
C PRO A 148 5.81 -16.07 -1.00
N LEU A 149 5.70 -16.87 -2.07
CA LEU A 149 6.26 -18.23 -2.10
C LEU A 149 7.79 -18.19 -2.10
N TYR A 150 8.39 -17.27 -2.85
CA TYR A 150 9.84 -17.05 -2.82
C TYR A 150 10.31 -16.64 -1.42
N GLN A 151 9.60 -15.73 -0.75
CA GLN A 151 9.95 -15.31 0.61
C GLN A 151 9.86 -16.47 1.62
N ALA A 152 8.87 -17.36 1.48
CA ALA A 152 8.79 -18.57 2.29
C ALA A 152 9.97 -19.53 2.03
N LEU A 153 10.31 -19.77 0.77
CA LEU A 153 11.47 -20.59 0.38
C LEU A 153 12.79 -19.96 0.85
N ASN A 154 12.87 -18.64 0.84
CA ASN A 154 14.02 -17.86 1.30
C ASN A 154 14.28 -18.09 2.80
N ASN A 155 13.23 -18.00 3.63
CA ASN A 155 13.33 -18.25 5.08
C ASN A 155 13.71 -19.71 5.39
N VAL A 156 13.12 -20.67 4.67
CA VAL A 156 13.50 -22.09 4.79
C VAL A 156 14.95 -22.30 4.41
N THR A 157 15.40 -21.72 3.29
CA THR A 157 16.78 -21.86 2.81
C THR A 157 17.79 -21.24 3.77
N TYR A 158 17.47 -20.07 4.33
CA TYR A 158 18.27 -19.43 5.39
C TYR A 158 18.38 -20.35 6.62
N GLY A 159 17.25 -20.87 7.10
CA GLY A 159 17.23 -21.79 8.25
C GLY A 159 18.02 -23.07 8.01
N VAL A 160 17.91 -23.66 6.82
CA VAL A 160 18.68 -24.86 6.44
C VAL A 160 20.18 -24.52 6.34
N GLY A 161 20.55 -23.39 5.75
CA GLY A 161 21.95 -22.94 5.69
C GLY A 161 22.56 -22.74 7.07
N ALA A 162 21.82 -22.09 7.98
CA ALA A 162 22.22 -21.92 9.38
C ALA A 162 22.37 -23.26 10.11
N ALA A 163 21.46 -24.22 9.89
CA ALA A 163 21.54 -25.54 10.50
C ALA A 163 22.74 -26.35 9.98
N VAL A 164 22.98 -26.31 8.67
CA VAL A 164 24.13 -26.99 8.06
C VAL A 164 25.43 -26.35 8.54
N GLY A 165 25.55 -25.01 8.59
CA GLY A 165 26.77 -24.36 9.10
C GLY A 165 27.06 -24.71 10.56
N ALA A 166 26.04 -24.62 11.43
CA ALA A 166 26.19 -24.94 12.84
C ALA A 166 26.55 -26.42 13.13
N SER A 167 26.12 -27.36 12.29
CA SER A 167 26.31 -28.80 12.53
C SER A 167 27.46 -29.43 11.73
N LEU A 168 27.71 -29.00 10.50
CA LEU A 168 28.68 -29.61 9.60
C LEU A 168 30.13 -29.25 9.98
N GLY A 169 30.36 -28.09 10.62
CA GLY A 169 31.71 -27.64 10.96
C GLY A 169 32.49 -28.55 11.90
N GLY A 170 31.84 -29.14 12.90
CA GLY A 170 32.48 -30.13 13.78
C GLY A 170 32.79 -31.45 13.07
N LEU A 171 31.88 -31.92 12.19
CA LEU A 171 32.11 -33.11 11.36
C LEU A 171 33.31 -32.91 10.43
N LEU A 172 33.41 -31.76 9.76
CA LEU A 172 34.54 -31.45 8.89
C LEU A 172 35.84 -31.31 9.70
N SER A 173 35.78 -30.70 10.87
CA SER A 173 36.94 -30.51 11.76
C SER A 173 37.55 -31.83 12.23
N ASP A 174 36.70 -32.79 12.63
CA ASP A 174 37.15 -34.10 13.16
C ASP A 174 37.53 -35.11 12.06
N SER A 175 37.07 -34.93 10.80
CA SER A 175 37.30 -35.90 9.70
C SER A 175 38.39 -35.48 8.71
N ILE A 176 38.14 -34.43 7.92
CA ILE A 176 38.99 -34.00 6.80
C ILE A 176 39.70 -32.66 7.07
N GLY A 177 39.45 -32.05 8.23
CA GLY A 177 40.01 -30.78 8.69
C GLY A 177 39.06 -29.59 8.51
N TRP A 178 39.09 -28.68 9.48
CA TRP A 178 38.21 -27.50 9.55
C TRP A 178 38.28 -26.59 8.32
N ARG A 179 39.39 -26.62 7.57
CA ARG A 179 39.61 -25.82 6.35
C ARG A 179 38.56 -26.07 5.28
N TRP A 180 38.04 -27.29 5.18
CA TRP A 180 37.00 -27.63 4.21
C TRP A 180 35.67 -26.93 4.49
N GLY A 181 35.42 -26.52 5.74
CA GLY A 181 34.26 -25.69 6.10
C GLY A 181 34.24 -24.35 5.36
N TYR A 182 35.42 -23.81 5.04
CA TYR A 182 35.57 -22.54 4.33
C TYR A 182 35.89 -22.71 2.83
N LEU A 183 36.37 -23.87 2.40
CA LEU A 183 36.61 -24.15 0.96
C LEU A 183 35.34 -24.60 0.21
N ALA A 184 34.40 -25.29 0.88
CA ALA A 184 33.17 -25.78 0.25
C ALA A 184 32.23 -24.68 -0.29
N PRO A 185 32.13 -23.48 0.32
CA PRO A 185 31.38 -22.35 -0.23
C PRO A 185 31.90 -21.80 -1.58
N VAL A 186 33.19 -21.99 -1.89
CA VAL A 186 33.84 -21.43 -3.09
C VAL A 186 33.23 -21.99 -4.39
N PRO A 187 33.16 -23.32 -4.62
CA PRO A 187 32.54 -23.87 -5.84
C PRO A 187 31.04 -23.54 -5.95
N LEU A 188 30.32 -23.47 -4.83
CA LEU A 188 28.90 -23.07 -4.82
C LEU A 188 28.70 -21.61 -5.24
N SER A 189 29.61 -20.73 -4.82
CA SER A 189 29.61 -19.32 -5.20
C SER A 189 29.89 -19.16 -6.70
N LEU A 190 30.86 -19.89 -7.24
CA LEU A 190 31.19 -19.88 -8.67
C LEU A 190 30.02 -20.41 -9.52
N PHE A 191 29.37 -21.48 -9.08
CA PHE A 191 28.16 -21.99 -9.74
C PHE A 191 27.03 -20.96 -9.75
N SER A 192 26.80 -20.27 -8.62
CA SER A 192 25.77 -19.24 -8.49
C SER A 192 26.04 -18.04 -9.41
N VAL A 193 27.31 -17.61 -9.56
CA VAL A 193 27.71 -16.57 -10.52
C VAL A 193 27.45 -17.03 -11.96
N LEU A 194 27.85 -18.25 -12.31
CA LEU A 194 27.69 -18.78 -13.66
C LEU A 194 26.21 -18.83 -14.07
N VAL A 195 25.36 -19.37 -13.21
CA VAL A 195 23.91 -19.47 -13.47
C VAL A 195 23.29 -18.06 -13.58
N PHE A 196 23.66 -17.14 -12.68
CA PHE A 196 23.15 -15.77 -12.72
C PHE A 196 23.54 -15.06 -14.03
N LEU A 197 24.79 -15.18 -14.46
CA LEU A 197 25.27 -14.55 -15.70
C LEU A 197 24.64 -15.13 -16.96
N LEU A 198 24.39 -16.45 -16.99
CA LEU A 198 23.84 -17.14 -18.15
C LEU A 198 22.31 -16.99 -18.27
N ARG A 199 21.58 -16.92 -17.14
CA ARG A 199 20.10 -16.97 -17.12
C ARG A 199 19.43 -15.71 -16.61
N ALA A 200 19.93 -15.11 -15.52
CA ALA A 200 19.28 -13.95 -14.90
C ALA A 200 19.68 -12.62 -15.57
N ARG A 201 20.97 -12.45 -15.92
CA ARG A 201 21.48 -11.22 -16.56
C ARG A 201 20.75 -10.87 -17.87
N PRO A 202 20.50 -11.79 -18.82
CA PRO A 202 19.79 -11.45 -20.06
C PRO A 202 18.37 -10.93 -19.79
N LYS A 203 17.67 -11.50 -18.81
CA LYS A 203 16.32 -11.07 -18.42
C LYS A 203 16.33 -9.69 -17.77
N LEU A 204 17.29 -9.43 -16.90
CA LEU A 204 17.49 -8.11 -16.29
C LEU A 204 17.87 -7.04 -17.33
N ALA A 205 18.65 -7.39 -18.36
CA ALA A 205 19.01 -6.47 -19.43
C ALA A 205 17.81 -6.09 -20.32
N LEU A 206 16.91 -7.03 -20.60
CA LEU A 206 15.65 -6.75 -21.30
C LEU A 206 14.75 -5.78 -20.53
N LEU A 207 14.71 -5.91 -19.20
CA LEU A 207 13.95 -4.99 -18.34
C LEU A 207 14.57 -3.59 -18.22
N GLN A 208 15.84 -3.42 -18.62
CA GLN A 208 16.58 -2.15 -18.57
C GLN A 208 16.55 -1.38 -19.90
N GLN A 209 16.13 -1.99 -21.00
CA GLN A 209 16.19 -1.39 -22.34
C GLN A 209 15.21 -0.23 -22.56
N ASP A 210 14.22 -0.07 -21.67
CA ASP A 210 13.13 0.90 -21.78
C ASP A 210 13.33 2.20 -20.95
N GLN A 211 14.52 2.42 -20.38
CA GLN A 211 14.79 3.60 -19.56
C GLN A 211 15.84 4.54 -20.19
N ASN A 212 15.40 5.76 -20.52
CA ASN A 212 16.27 6.89 -20.85
C ASN A 212 17.26 7.16 -19.71
N ALA A 213 18.55 7.13 -20.03
CA ALA A 213 19.67 7.19 -19.09
C ALA A 213 19.92 8.58 -18.43
N LEU A 214 18.93 9.48 -18.39
CA LEU A 214 19.14 10.90 -18.05
C LEU A 214 18.80 11.33 -16.61
N GLU A 215 18.36 10.44 -15.70
CA GLU A 215 18.06 10.82 -14.30
C GLU A 215 19.03 10.26 -13.23
N LYS A 216 20.15 9.64 -13.60
CA LYS A 216 20.90 8.77 -12.66
C LYS A 216 21.82 9.42 -11.62
N GLU A 217 22.16 10.70 -11.70
CA GLU A 217 23.27 11.24 -10.88
C GLU A 217 22.90 12.17 -9.70
N GLY A 218 21.63 12.34 -9.35
CA GLY A 218 21.23 13.34 -8.33
C GLY A 218 20.64 12.84 -7.01
N ARG A 219 20.31 11.54 -6.84
CA ARG A 219 19.34 11.10 -5.80
C ARG A 219 19.87 10.08 -4.76
N VAL A 220 21.18 9.79 -4.71
CA VAL A 220 21.75 8.76 -3.80
C VAL A 220 22.51 9.40 -2.64
N ASP A 221 22.09 9.09 -1.40
CA ASP A 221 22.72 9.60 -0.18
C ASP A 221 24.00 8.82 0.20
N LEU A 222 25.09 9.09 -0.51
CA LEU A 222 26.40 8.46 -0.25
C LEU A 222 26.98 8.90 1.11
N LEU A 223 26.69 10.14 1.52
CA LEU A 223 27.21 10.70 2.77
C LEU A 223 26.51 10.08 3.99
N GLY A 224 25.18 10.00 3.97
CA GLY A 224 24.39 9.31 5.01
C GLY A 224 24.78 7.84 5.14
N SER A 225 24.97 7.15 4.00
CA SER A 225 25.41 5.76 3.98
C SER A 225 26.80 5.56 4.59
N GLY A 226 27.76 6.43 4.27
CA GLY A 226 29.11 6.39 4.82
C GLY A 226 29.14 6.70 6.32
N LEU A 227 28.32 7.66 6.78
CA LEU A 227 28.18 8.00 8.20
C LEU A 227 27.56 6.85 9.01
N LEU A 228 26.55 6.16 8.47
CA LEU A 228 25.93 4.99 9.10
C LEU A 228 26.96 3.86 9.26
N MET A 229 27.72 3.57 8.21
CA MET A 229 28.79 2.56 8.24
C MET A 229 29.85 2.90 9.28
N LEU A 230 30.30 4.16 9.33
CA LEU A 230 31.28 4.62 10.31
C LEU A 230 30.75 4.47 11.74
N CYS A 231 29.50 4.88 11.99
CA CYS A 231 28.85 4.77 13.29
C CYS A 231 28.79 3.31 13.76
N ILE A 232 28.30 2.40 12.92
CA ILE A 232 28.16 0.98 13.26
C ILE A 232 29.53 0.35 13.48
N THR A 233 30.52 0.66 12.63
CA THR A 233 31.88 0.09 12.76
C THR A 233 32.55 0.52 14.06
N LEU A 234 32.52 1.80 14.41
CA LEU A 234 33.10 2.31 15.67
C LEU A 234 32.39 1.72 16.89
N PHE A 235 31.06 1.61 16.84
CA PHE A 235 30.27 1.02 17.93
C PHE A 235 30.59 -0.48 18.10
N MET A 236 30.64 -1.23 17.01
CA MET A 236 31.00 -2.66 17.04
C MET A 236 32.42 -2.87 17.55
N LEU A 237 33.37 -2.00 17.17
CA LEU A 237 34.76 -2.08 17.61
C LEU A 237 34.90 -1.89 19.13
N VAL A 238 34.15 -0.95 19.72
CA VAL A 238 34.12 -0.74 21.18
C VAL A 238 33.64 -1.99 21.91
N ILE A 239 32.60 -2.64 21.40
CA ILE A 239 31.99 -3.80 22.06
C ILE A 239 32.84 -5.05 21.92
N ASN A 240 33.57 -5.16 20.82
CA ASN A 240 34.44 -6.32 20.60
C ASN A 240 35.81 -6.17 21.29
N LEU A 241 36.39 -4.96 21.34
CA LEU A 241 37.67 -4.72 22.01
C LEU A 241 37.54 -4.47 23.52
N GLY A 242 36.42 -3.88 23.95
CA GLY A 242 36.21 -3.44 25.32
C GLY A 242 36.05 -4.62 26.28
N GLY A 243 36.92 -4.69 27.29
CA GLY A 243 36.85 -5.69 28.36
C GLY A 243 37.43 -7.06 28.02
N ASP A 244 37.82 -7.28 26.76
CA ASP A 244 38.47 -8.50 26.31
C ASP A 244 39.96 -8.23 26.00
N GLU A 245 40.25 -7.42 24.99
CA GLU A 245 41.62 -7.02 24.64
C GLU A 245 42.07 -5.71 25.30
N ILE A 246 41.16 -4.74 25.40
CA ILE A 246 41.44 -3.42 25.97
C ILE A 246 40.58 -3.24 27.23
N PRO A 247 41.20 -2.99 28.40
CA PRO A 247 40.44 -2.69 29.61
C PRO A 247 39.49 -1.51 29.39
N TRP A 248 38.28 -1.59 29.93
CA TRP A 248 37.29 -0.51 29.86
C TRP A 248 37.78 0.84 30.42
N THR A 249 38.80 0.79 31.30
CA THR A 249 39.45 1.97 31.89
C THR A 249 40.47 2.65 30.97
N SER A 250 40.84 2.03 29.85
CA SER A 250 41.76 2.59 28.86
C SER A 250 41.15 3.80 28.17
N PRO A 251 41.90 4.91 27.97
CA PRO A 251 41.38 6.12 27.32
C PRO A 251 40.92 5.90 25.86
N TRP A 252 41.40 4.85 25.21
CA TRP A 252 41.03 4.50 23.84
C TRP A 252 39.55 4.11 23.71
N ILE A 253 38.99 3.38 24.68
CA ILE A 253 37.61 2.88 24.60
C ILE A 253 36.57 4.02 24.71
N PRO A 254 36.64 4.92 25.72
CA PRO A 254 35.80 6.11 25.76
C PRO A 254 36.00 7.04 24.55
N GLY A 255 37.24 7.17 24.04
CA GLY A 255 37.52 7.98 22.85
C GLY A 255 36.81 7.49 21.59
N ILE A 256 36.84 6.18 21.33
CA ILE A 256 36.16 5.57 20.18
C ILE A 256 34.63 5.65 20.36
N LEU A 257 34.13 5.49 21.58
CA LEU A 257 32.70 5.61 21.90
C LEU A 257 32.19 7.04 21.69
N ILE A 258 32.97 8.06 22.04
CA ILE A 258 32.66 9.47 21.74
C ILE A 258 32.61 9.68 20.23
N GLY A 259 33.56 9.12 19.47
CA GLY A 259 33.55 9.16 18.00
C GLY A 259 32.32 8.50 17.38
N ALA A 260 31.90 7.33 17.89
CA ALA A 260 30.66 6.67 17.49
C ALA A 260 29.42 7.54 17.77
N THR A 261 29.39 8.20 18.94
CA THR A 261 28.27 9.07 19.34
C THR A 261 28.19 10.33 18.47
N ILE A 262 29.34 10.96 18.16
CA ILE A 262 29.41 12.13 17.29
C ILE A 262 28.98 11.76 15.86
N SER A 263 29.51 10.67 15.31
CA SER A 263 29.12 10.21 13.97
C SER A 263 27.63 9.86 13.88
N ALA A 264 27.05 9.23 14.93
CA ALA A 264 25.60 8.99 15.03
C ALA A 264 24.79 10.29 15.03
N ALA A 265 25.22 11.32 15.79
CA ALA A 265 24.53 12.61 15.84
C ALA A 265 24.57 13.34 14.49
N ILE A 266 25.72 13.30 13.79
CA ILE A 266 25.88 13.86 12.44
C ILE A 266 25.00 13.11 11.45
N PHE A 267 24.99 11.77 11.51
CA PHE A 267 24.12 10.92 10.69
C PHE A 267 22.65 11.31 10.86
N VAL A 268 22.13 11.31 12.10
CA VAL A 268 20.72 11.65 12.38
C VAL A 268 20.37 13.06 11.89
N ARG A 269 21.29 14.02 12.00
CA ARG A 269 21.07 15.40 11.52
C ARG A 269 21.01 15.48 10.00
N HIS A 270 21.88 14.76 9.30
CA HIS A 270 21.91 14.67 7.84
C HIS A 270 20.64 13.98 7.32
N GLU A 271 20.30 12.85 7.92
CA GLU A 271 19.17 12.00 7.52
C GLU A 271 17.81 12.70 7.65
N ARG A 272 17.65 13.59 8.65
CA ARG A 272 16.44 14.40 8.83
C ARG A 272 16.25 15.47 7.77
N ARG A 273 17.30 15.83 7.02
CA ARG A 273 17.31 16.92 6.04
C ARG A 273 17.36 16.41 4.60
N PHE A 274 17.78 15.17 4.39
CA PHE A 274 17.92 14.62 3.05
C PHE A 274 16.56 14.15 2.50
N PRO A 275 16.20 14.46 1.24
CA PRO A 275 14.88 14.11 0.66
C PRO A 275 14.61 12.60 0.54
N MET A 276 15.66 11.78 0.44
CA MET A 276 15.60 10.33 0.23
C MET A 276 16.53 9.59 1.21
N PRO A 277 16.23 9.60 2.52
CA PRO A 277 17.13 9.07 3.54
C PRO A 277 17.42 7.57 3.33
N VAL A 278 18.63 7.14 3.71
CA VAL A 278 19.05 5.74 3.78
C VAL A 278 18.23 4.99 4.84
N LEU A 279 17.98 5.63 5.98
CA LEU A 279 17.22 5.08 7.08
C LEU A 279 16.03 6.01 7.40
N PRO A 280 14.78 5.59 7.13
CA PRO A 280 13.61 6.43 7.34
C PRO A 280 13.30 6.56 8.84
N LEU A 281 13.97 7.49 9.51
CA LEU A 281 13.86 7.74 10.95
C LEU A 281 12.42 8.07 11.42
N GLY A 282 11.54 8.47 10.49
CA GLY A 282 10.12 8.66 10.75
C GLY A 282 9.40 7.37 11.15
N LEU A 283 9.79 6.21 10.62
CA LEU A 283 9.16 4.93 10.90
C LEU A 283 9.38 4.48 12.35
N VAL A 284 10.53 4.82 12.95
CA VAL A 284 10.92 4.44 14.32
C VAL A 284 10.14 5.22 15.39
N LYS A 285 9.28 6.18 15.02
CA LYS A 285 8.45 6.93 15.97
C LYS A 285 7.23 6.16 16.47
N THR A 286 6.81 5.10 15.77
CA THR A 286 5.61 4.34 16.13
C THR A 286 5.90 3.29 17.19
N ARG A 287 4.98 3.09 18.14
CA ARG A 287 5.10 2.07 19.19
C ARG A 287 5.26 0.65 18.62
N HIS A 288 4.61 0.37 17.47
CA HIS A 288 4.75 -0.89 16.75
C HIS A 288 6.18 -1.07 16.21
N MET A 289 6.75 -0.06 15.53
CA MET A 289 8.11 -0.17 15.00
C MET A 289 9.16 -0.27 16.11
N VAL A 290 8.98 0.47 17.21
CA VAL A 290 9.86 0.35 18.39
C VAL A 290 9.81 -1.07 18.96
N SER A 291 8.61 -1.67 19.04
CA SER A 291 8.46 -3.07 19.45
C SER A 291 9.18 -4.04 18.51
N GLN A 292 9.06 -3.86 17.19
CA GLN A 292 9.72 -4.71 16.19
C GLN A 292 11.26 -4.57 16.23
N VAL A 293 11.77 -3.34 16.35
CA VAL A 293 13.21 -3.08 16.47
C VAL A 293 13.77 -3.71 17.73
N GLY A 294 13.14 -3.50 18.89
CA GLY A 294 13.57 -4.09 20.16
C GLY A 294 13.51 -5.61 20.15
N LEU A 295 12.42 -6.18 19.62
CA LEU A 295 12.25 -7.63 19.48
C LEU A 295 13.38 -8.26 18.67
N ASN A 296 13.70 -7.68 17.50
CA ASN A 296 14.72 -8.21 16.61
C ASN A 296 16.13 -8.05 17.16
N LEU A 297 16.42 -6.93 17.85
CA LEU A 297 17.71 -6.69 18.49
C LEU A 297 17.97 -7.71 19.61
N PHE A 298 17.10 -7.75 20.62
CA PHE A 298 17.29 -8.58 21.80
C PHE A 298 17.07 -10.07 21.49
N GLY A 299 16.12 -10.39 20.60
CA GLY A 299 15.91 -11.75 20.13
C GLY A 299 17.15 -12.33 19.44
N ALA A 300 17.77 -11.57 18.52
CA ALA A 300 19.00 -11.99 17.85
C ALA A 300 20.16 -12.15 18.84
N MET A 301 20.31 -11.22 19.79
CA MET A 301 21.33 -11.32 20.86
C MET A 301 21.19 -12.62 21.64
N THR A 302 19.99 -12.97 22.10
CA THR A 302 19.75 -14.19 22.87
C THR A 302 20.00 -15.45 22.07
N VAL A 303 19.50 -15.52 20.83
CA VAL A 303 19.64 -16.69 19.96
C VAL A 303 21.10 -16.96 19.63
N PHE A 304 21.82 -15.97 19.10
CA PHE A 304 23.19 -16.16 18.64
C PHE A 304 24.22 -16.20 19.76
N GLY A 305 24.05 -15.41 20.83
CA GLY A 305 24.91 -15.51 22.01
C GLY A 305 24.89 -16.92 22.60
N THR A 306 23.73 -17.58 22.56
CA THR A 306 23.66 -18.95 23.06
C THR A 306 24.13 -19.98 22.04
N LEU A 307 23.82 -19.79 20.75
CA LEU A 307 24.30 -20.66 19.68
C LEU A 307 25.82 -20.83 19.73
N TYR A 308 26.56 -19.74 20.01
CA TYR A 308 28.02 -19.75 20.11
C TYR A 308 28.54 -20.28 21.46
N ALA A 309 27.76 -20.16 22.54
CA ALA A 309 28.15 -20.66 23.87
C ALA A 309 27.96 -22.18 24.02
N ILE A 310 26.94 -22.77 23.37
CA ILE A 310 26.61 -24.21 23.50
C ILE A 310 27.75 -25.16 23.08
N PRO A 311 28.38 -25.04 21.90
CA PRO A 311 29.42 -25.99 21.50
C PRO A 311 30.63 -25.92 22.44
N VAL A 312 31.04 -24.70 22.83
CA VAL A 312 32.12 -24.50 23.81
C VAL A 312 31.76 -25.11 25.18
N TYR A 313 30.50 -25.01 25.61
CA TYR A 313 30.01 -25.64 26.83
C TYR A 313 30.13 -27.18 26.77
N PHE A 314 29.69 -27.81 25.68
CA PHE A 314 29.77 -29.25 25.53
C PHE A 314 31.22 -29.76 25.47
N GLU A 315 32.12 -29.02 24.84
CA GLU A 315 33.54 -29.38 24.76
C GLU A 315 34.28 -29.16 26.08
N SER A 316 33.98 -28.10 26.83
CA SER A 316 34.70 -27.74 28.06
C SER A 316 34.14 -28.35 29.35
N VAL A 317 32.81 -28.49 29.46
CA VAL A 317 32.15 -29.00 30.67
C VAL A 317 31.81 -30.49 30.53
N LEU A 318 31.28 -30.92 29.38
CA LEU A 318 30.95 -32.32 29.13
C LEU A 318 32.09 -33.12 28.47
N LEU A 319 33.21 -32.46 28.14
CA LEU A 319 34.40 -33.08 27.54
C LEU A 319 34.10 -33.92 26.29
N THR A 320 33.11 -33.51 25.49
CA THR A 320 32.75 -34.19 24.24
C THR A 320 33.62 -33.72 23.07
N SER A 321 33.75 -34.53 22.01
CA SER A 321 34.41 -34.09 20.77
C SER A 321 33.60 -33.01 20.04
N ALA A 322 34.27 -32.23 19.18
CA ALA A 322 33.64 -31.18 18.39
C ALA A 322 32.51 -31.73 17.49
N PHE A 323 32.65 -32.95 16.97
CA PHE A 323 31.59 -33.63 16.23
C PHE A 323 30.34 -33.89 17.08
N VAL A 324 30.49 -34.42 18.31
CA VAL A 324 29.34 -34.71 19.19
C VAL A 324 28.65 -33.42 19.64
N ALA A 325 29.43 -32.38 19.97
CA ALA A 325 28.91 -31.06 20.29
C ALA A 325 28.14 -30.44 19.12
N SER A 326 28.67 -30.53 17.89
CA SER A 326 28.04 -29.99 16.67
C SER A 326 26.82 -30.79 16.23
N ARG A 327 26.81 -32.12 16.40
CA ARG A 327 25.63 -32.95 16.15
C ARG A 327 24.46 -32.56 17.06
N ARG A 328 24.75 -32.22 18.31
CA ARG A 328 23.73 -31.75 19.27
C ARG A 328 23.13 -30.39 18.91
N LEU A 329 23.84 -29.58 18.10
CA LEU A 329 23.32 -28.31 17.57
C LEU A 329 22.34 -28.48 16.40
N LEU A 330 22.33 -29.65 15.75
CA LEU A 330 21.47 -29.90 14.59
C LEU A 330 19.98 -29.81 14.94
N TYR A 331 19.56 -30.43 16.05
CA TYR A 331 18.16 -30.45 16.47
C TYR A 331 17.59 -29.05 16.75
N PRO A 332 18.21 -28.21 17.62
CA PRO A 332 17.75 -26.84 17.82
C PRO A 332 17.75 -26.01 16.53
N THR A 333 18.78 -26.12 15.69
CA THR A 333 18.87 -25.30 14.46
C THR A 333 17.86 -25.68 13.38
N LEU A 334 17.43 -26.95 13.32
CA LEU A 334 16.33 -27.40 12.43
C LEU A 334 14.95 -26.87 12.85
N THR A 335 14.77 -26.44 14.09
CA THR A 335 13.48 -25.90 14.53
C THR A 335 13.18 -24.50 13.98
N ALA A 336 14.20 -23.73 13.57
CA ALA A 336 14.01 -22.43 12.93
C ALA A 336 13.29 -22.51 11.56
N PRO A 337 13.72 -23.36 10.60
CA PRO A 337 12.99 -23.54 9.35
C PRO A 337 11.59 -24.15 9.56
N LEU A 338 11.42 -25.09 10.51
CA LEU A 338 10.09 -25.62 10.85
C LEU A 338 9.18 -24.53 11.44
N GLY A 339 9.68 -23.72 12.35
CA GLY A 339 8.98 -22.58 12.95
C GLY A 339 8.54 -21.54 11.91
N SER A 340 9.37 -21.31 10.89
CA SER A 340 9.06 -20.43 9.76
C SER A 340 7.87 -20.97 8.94
N ILE A 341 7.81 -22.29 8.70
CA ILE A 341 6.69 -22.94 8.00
C ILE A 341 5.42 -22.88 8.84
N PHE A 342 5.48 -23.23 10.13
CA PHE A 342 4.32 -23.18 11.03
C PHE A 342 3.77 -21.75 11.17
N THR A 343 4.65 -20.77 11.29
CA THR A 343 4.29 -19.35 11.28
C THR A 343 3.59 -18.97 9.99
N GLY A 344 4.13 -19.37 8.83
CA GLY A 344 3.50 -19.12 7.52
C GLY A 344 2.10 -19.72 7.42
N LEU A 345 1.92 -20.96 7.89
CA LEU A 345 0.62 -21.65 7.92
C LEU A 345 -0.36 -21.01 8.92
N PHE A 346 0.12 -20.58 10.09
CA PHE A 346 -0.69 -19.89 11.10
C PHE A 346 -1.15 -18.52 10.60
N LEU A 347 -0.25 -17.72 10.03
CA LEU A 347 -0.55 -16.42 9.45
C LEU A 347 -1.45 -16.53 8.22
N HIS A 348 -1.37 -17.63 7.47
CA HIS A 348 -2.30 -17.88 6.36
C HIS A 348 -3.76 -17.98 6.82
N HIS A 349 -4.00 -18.63 7.97
CA HIS A 349 -5.35 -18.81 8.52
C HIS A 349 -5.79 -17.70 9.49
N HIS A 350 -4.85 -17.02 10.15
CA HIS A 350 -5.10 -16.06 11.24
C HIS A 350 -4.27 -14.77 11.06
N ARG A 351 -4.45 -14.07 9.92
CA ARG A 351 -3.71 -12.84 9.59
C ARG A 351 -3.86 -11.72 10.64
N ASP A 352 -5.03 -11.63 11.26
CA ASP A 352 -5.38 -10.68 12.31
C ASP A 352 -4.61 -10.92 13.63
N LYS A 353 -4.13 -12.15 13.86
CA LYS A 353 -3.47 -12.57 15.12
C LYS A 353 -1.94 -12.70 15.00
N ALA A 354 -1.32 -12.09 13.99
CA ALA A 354 0.13 -12.14 13.79
C ALA A 354 0.95 -11.74 15.03
N TYR A 355 0.48 -10.76 15.79
CA TYR A 355 1.11 -10.29 17.02
C TYR A 355 1.06 -11.32 18.15
N VAL A 356 0.04 -12.19 18.19
CA VAL A 356 -0.08 -13.27 19.18
C VAL A 356 1.03 -14.29 18.97
N GLY A 357 1.29 -14.62 17.70
CA GLY A 357 2.41 -15.47 17.32
C GLY A 357 3.73 -14.90 17.82
N GLN A 358 4.05 -13.65 17.44
CA GLN A 358 5.28 -12.97 17.88
C GLN A 358 5.48 -13.00 19.41
N ARG A 359 4.42 -12.77 20.18
CA ARG A 359 4.47 -12.76 21.66
C ARG A 359 4.63 -14.15 22.26
N LEU A 360 3.96 -15.16 21.71
CA LEU A 360 4.17 -16.54 22.13
C LEU A 360 5.63 -16.96 21.88
N GLY A 361 6.18 -16.54 20.74
CA GLY A 361 7.58 -16.76 20.40
C GLY A 361 8.59 -16.20 21.40
N THR A 362 8.38 -14.98 21.90
CA THR A 362 9.31 -14.39 22.90
C THR A 362 9.23 -15.08 24.25
N LEU A 363 8.03 -15.52 24.68
CA LEU A 363 7.87 -16.29 25.91
C LEU A 363 8.57 -17.65 25.81
N VAL A 364 8.47 -18.29 24.64
CA VAL A 364 9.17 -19.54 24.34
C VAL A 364 10.70 -19.34 24.34
N LEU A 365 11.20 -18.24 23.76
CA LEU A 365 12.63 -17.88 23.79
C LEU A 365 13.14 -17.66 25.22
N LEU A 366 12.37 -16.95 26.05
CA LEU A 366 12.70 -16.69 27.46
C LEU A 366 12.70 -18.00 28.26
N GLY A 367 11.64 -18.80 28.15
CA GLY A 367 11.53 -20.10 28.82
C GLY A 367 12.66 -21.05 28.43
N GLY A 368 13.01 -21.11 27.15
CA GLY A 368 14.14 -21.89 26.65
C GLY A 368 15.49 -21.42 27.22
N THR A 369 15.67 -20.12 27.42
CA THR A 369 16.91 -19.56 28.01
C THR A 369 16.99 -19.78 29.52
N ILE A 370 15.86 -19.72 30.24
CA ILE A 370 15.77 -20.08 31.67
C ILE A 370 16.07 -21.56 31.86
N ALA A 371 15.54 -22.44 31.01
CA ALA A 371 15.83 -23.88 31.08
C ALA A 371 17.34 -24.16 30.99
N MET A 372 18.06 -23.43 30.12
CA MET A 372 19.53 -23.57 29.99
C MET A 372 20.29 -23.18 31.27
N PHE A 373 19.78 -22.21 32.02
CA PHE A 373 20.39 -21.76 33.27
C PHE A 373 20.13 -22.72 34.44
N VAL A 374 18.92 -23.28 34.50
CA VAL A 374 18.45 -24.11 35.63
C VAL A 374 18.94 -25.55 35.54
N LEU A 375 19.07 -26.12 34.33
CA LEU A 375 19.43 -27.53 34.18
C LEU A 375 20.90 -27.77 34.54
N THR A 376 21.14 -28.46 35.66
CA THR A 376 22.41 -29.16 35.96
C THR A 376 22.55 -30.35 35.02
N TYR A 377 23.40 -30.22 34.00
CA TYR A 377 23.68 -31.27 32.99
C TYR A 377 24.55 -32.41 33.53
N GLU A 378 24.39 -32.80 34.78
CA GLU A 378 25.30 -33.75 35.42
C GLU A 378 25.09 -35.21 35.01
N ASN A 379 23.94 -35.60 34.45
CA ASN A 379 23.74 -36.94 33.87
C ASN A 379 22.46 -37.00 33.03
N GLY A 380 22.56 -37.28 31.73
CA GLY A 380 21.38 -37.63 30.93
C GLY A 380 21.59 -37.51 29.43
N GLU A 381 21.88 -38.65 28.79
CA GLU A 381 21.64 -38.82 27.35
C GLU A 381 20.17 -38.47 27.05
N GLY A 382 19.95 -37.50 26.15
CA GLY A 382 18.64 -37.15 25.58
C GLY A 382 17.78 -36.11 26.32
N LYS A 383 17.98 -35.85 27.62
CA LYS A 383 17.15 -34.87 28.36
C LYS A 383 17.45 -33.42 28.02
N SER A 384 18.71 -33.10 27.75
CA SER A 384 19.15 -31.78 27.30
C SER A 384 18.57 -31.45 25.92
N GLU A 385 18.54 -32.44 25.02
CA GLU A 385 18.16 -32.35 23.61
C GLU A 385 16.68 -31.96 23.40
N LEU A 386 15.76 -32.43 24.25
CA LEU A 386 14.33 -32.07 24.18
C LEU A 386 14.03 -30.61 24.53
N TRP A 387 14.79 -30.01 25.46
CA TRP A 387 14.60 -28.61 25.84
C TRP A 387 15.21 -27.64 24.82
N PHE A 388 16.21 -28.09 24.05
CA PHE A 388 16.75 -27.33 22.92
C PHE A 388 15.75 -27.18 21.77
N ILE A 389 14.87 -28.19 21.56
CA ILE A 389 13.84 -28.18 20.50
C ILE A 389 12.80 -27.08 20.74
N GLY A 390 12.43 -26.82 22.00
CA GLY A 390 11.44 -25.78 22.32
C GLY A 390 11.90 -24.35 21.98
N ARG A 391 13.20 -24.11 21.84
CA ARG A 391 13.79 -22.76 21.96
C ARG A 391 13.91 -21.96 20.66
N LEU A 392 13.98 -22.62 19.51
CA LEU A 392 14.21 -21.97 18.21
C LEU A 392 12.96 -21.97 17.31
N ILE A 393 11.80 -22.35 17.87
CA ILE A 393 10.53 -22.50 17.14
C ILE A 393 9.97 -21.17 16.60
N TRP A 394 10.54 -20.00 16.92
CA TRP A 394 9.84 -18.74 16.61
C TRP A 394 10.74 -17.59 16.14
N GLN A 395 10.95 -17.49 14.83
CA GLN A 395 11.33 -16.25 14.14
C GLN A 395 10.19 -15.86 13.20
N THR A 396 9.18 -15.18 13.73
CA THR A 396 8.17 -14.49 12.92
C THR A 396 8.80 -13.25 12.31
N ASP A 397 9.30 -13.35 11.08
CA ASP A 397 9.33 -12.22 10.16
C ASP A 397 7.90 -11.96 9.71
N VAL A 398 7.19 -11.10 10.43
CA VAL A 398 5.97 -10.49 9.89
C VAL A 398 6.43 -9.37 8.99
N ASP A 399 6.84 -9.72 7.77
CA ASP A 399 6.82 -8.76 6.66
C ASP A 399 5.34 -8.44 6.43
N SER A 400 4.85 -7.38 7.07
CA SER A 400 3.83 -6.57 6.42
C SER A 400 4.47 -6.11 5.12
N ALA A 401 4.04 -6.68 3.99
CA ALA A 401 4.27 -6.08 2.70
C ALA A 401 3.97 -4.58 2.84
N ASP A 402 4.98 -3.73 2.62
CA ASP A 402 4.85 -2.37 2.04
C ASP A 402 6.00 -1.40 2.34
N HIS A 403 7.10 -1.80 3.02
CA HIS A 403 8.27 -0.91 3.11
C HIS A 403 9.59 -1.67 3.05
N ALA A 404 10.20 -1.78 1.86
CA ALA A 404 11.54 -2.35 1.66
C ALA A 404 12.61 -1.73 2.61
N ALA A 405 12.43 -0.46 2.96
CA ALA A 405 13.26 0.25 3.93
C ALA A 405 13.06 -0.23 5.39
N ALA A 406 11.85 -0.63 5.79
CA ALA A 406 11.57 -1.18 7.12
C ALA A 406 12.16 -2.59 7.27
N THR A 407 12.02 -3.44 6.25
CA THR A 407 12.64 -4.76 6.20
C THR A 407 14.17 -4.64 6.28
N SER A 408 14.78 -3.73 5.52
CA SER A 408 16.22 -3.45 5.57
C SER A 408 16.70 -2.98 6.96
N LEU A 409 15.92 -2.12 7.63
CA LEU A 409 16.18 -1.70 9.00
C LEU A 409 16.13 -2.88 9.98
N ILE A 410 15.12 -3.75 9.88
CA ILE A 410 14.98 -4.93 10.74
C ILE A 410 16.18 -5.88 10.59
N PHE A 411 16.64 -6.13 9.36
CA PHE A 411 17.83 -6.95 9.12
C PHE A 411 19.10 -6.33 9.69
N LEU A 412 19.29 -5.03 9.52
CA LEU A 412 20.43 -4.31 10.10
C LEU A 412 20.44 -4.45 11.63
N ILE A 413 19.30 -4.23 12.27
CA ILE A 413 19.13 -4.34 13.73
C ILE A 413 19.35 -5.76 14.21
N ARG A 414 18.84 -6.76 13.48
CA ARG A 414 19.08 -8.19 13.75
C ARG A 414 20.56 -8.53 13.68
N SER A 415 21.26 -8.06 12.64
CA SER A 415 22.69 -8.31 12.46
C SER A 415 23.54 -7.66 13.57
N VAL A 416 23.22 -6.42 13.95
CA VAL A 416 23.79 -5.77 15.14
C VAL A 416 23.55 -6.62 16.39
N GLY A 417 22.31 -7.05 16.63
CA GLY A 417 21.96 -7.89 17.77
C GLY A 417 22.74 -9.20 17.82
N THR A 418 22.93 -9.86 16.67
CA THR A 418 23.75 -11.08 16.57
C THR A 418 25.17 -10.85 17.08
N VAL A 419 25.86 -9.79 16.64
CA VAL A 419 27.23 -9.48 17.07
C VAL A 419 27.28 -9.18 18.56
N LEU A 420 26.36 -8.33 19.06
CA LEU A 420 26.28 -7.99 20.48
C LEU A 420 26.03 -9.22 21.36
N GLY A 421 25.20 -10.15 20.90
CA GLY A 421 24.91 -11.39 21.62
C GLY A 421 26.14 -12.28 21.76
N ILE A 422 26.88 -12.49 20.66
CA ILE A 422 28.08 -13.32 20.64
C ILE A 422 29.18 -12.68 21.50
N SER A 423 29.56 -11.44 21.21
CA SER A 423 30.64 -10.76 21.95
C SER A 423 30.29 -10.55 23.42
N GLY A 424 29.05 -10.14 23.73
CA GLY A 424 28.62 -9.92 25.11
C GLY A 424 28.58 -11.19 25.95
N SER A 425 28.02 -12.28 25.43
CA SER A 425 27.98 -13.55 26.16
C SER A 425 29.35 -14.18 26.35
N GLN A 426 30.23 -14.09 25.33
CA GLN A 426 31.61 -14.56 25.43
C GLN A 426 32.45 -13.72 26.40
N ALA A 427 32.32 -12.39 26.38
CA ALA A 427 33.02 -11.52 27.31
C ALA A 427 32.62 -11.80 28.77
N VAL A 428 31.32 -12.01 29.04
CA VAL A 428 30.85 -12.42 30.38
C VAL A 428 31.44 -13.77 30.77
N MET A 429 31.40 -14.76 29.88
CA MET A 429 31.96 -16.09 30.13
C MET A 429 33.47 -16.01 30.44
N GLN A 430 34.27 -15.32 29.61
CA GLN A 430 35.72 -15.24 29.77
C GLN A 430 36.13 -14.50 31.04
N ASN A 431 35.48 -13.38 31.36
CA ASN A 431 35.79 -12.60 32.56
C ASN A 431 35.45 -13.37 33.84
N VAL A 432 34.30 -14.05 33.88
CA VAL A 432 33.92 -14.88 35.04
C VAL A 432 34.84 -16.10 35.15
N LEU A 433 35.18 -16.75 34.03
CA LEU A 433 36.10 -17.87 34.00
C LEU A 433 37.47 -17.48 34.56
N LEU A 434 38.04 -16.37 34.12
CA LEU A 434 39.33 -15.87 34.61
C LEU A 434 39.27 -15.64 36.13
N ASN A 435 38.24 -14.93 36.60
CA ASN A 435 38.08 -14.65 38.02
C ASN A 435 37.96 -15.94 38.87
N GLN A 436 37.15 -16.90 38.43
CA GLN A 436 36.98 -18.18 39.11
C GLN A 436 38.26 -19.03 39.09
N LEU A 437 38.96 -19.10 37.96
CA LEU A 437 40.22 -19.85 37.85
C LEU A 437 41.31 -19.26 38.76
N THR A 438 41.40 -17.93 38.87
CA THR A 438 42.34 -17.26 39.78
C THR A 438 42.04 -17.54 41.26
N HIS A 439 40.77 -17.74 41.62
CA HIS A 439 40.36 -18.10 42.98
C HIS A 439 40.52 -19.60 43.29
N CYS A 440 40.26 -20.49 42.33
CA CYS A 440 40.23 -21.94 42.55
C CYS A 440 41.59 -22.64 42.36
N ILE A 441 42.48 -22.13 41.51
CA ILE A 441 43.78 -22.75 41.19
C ILE A 441 44.90 -21.89 41.78
N THR A 442 45.29 -22.16 43.02
CA THR A 442 46.33 -21.42 43.75
C THR A 442 47.58 -22.30 44.00
N GLY A 443 48.78 -21.81 43.66
CA GLY A 443 50.06 -22.51 43.88
C GLY A 443 51.18 -22.14 42.88
N PRO A 444 52.42 -22.65 43.05
CA PRO A 444 53.52 -22.41 42.10
C PRO A 444 53.22 -23.05 40.74
N GLY A 445 53.17 -22.25 39.67
CA GLY A 445 52.81 -22.68 38.32
C GLY A 445 51.33 -22.46 37.94
N SER A 446 50.49 -22.00 38.88
CA SER A 446 49.06 -21.67 38.64
C SER A 446 48.84 -20.73 37.46
N ALA A 447 49.66 -19.68 37.29
CA ALA A 447 49.54 -18.76 36.16
C ALA A 447 49.71 -19.45 34.79
N LYS A 448 50.58 -20.46 34.69
CA LYS A 448 50.79 -21.24 33.46
C LYS A 448 49.63 -22.20 33.22
N THR A 449 49.10 -22.81 34.27
CA THR A 449 47.93 -23.69 34.20
C THR A 449 46.66 -22.92 33.82
N ILE A 450 46.42 -21.75 34.43
CA ILE A 450 45.29 -20.86 34.10
C ILE A 450 45.39 -20.40 32.65
N LYS A 451 46.58 -19.98 32.21
CA LYS A 451 46.82 -19.60 30.81
C LYS A 451 46.57 -20.79 29.86
N GLY A 452 47.08 -21.98 30.16
CA GLY A 452 46.84 -23.18 29.35
C GLY A 452 45.37 -23.60 29.28
N ILE A 453 44.61 -23.47 30.37
CA ILE A 453 43.15 -23.73 30.40
C ILE A 453 42.40 -22.75 29.50
N ARG A 454 42.76 -21.46 29.56
CA ARG A 454 42.12 -20.42 28.73
C ARG A 454 42.54 -20.52 27.26
N GLU A 455 43.78 -20.94 26.98
CA GLU A 455 44.34 -21.05 25.63
C GLU A 455 43.90 -22.30 24.87
N SER A 456 43.45 -23.37 25.53
CA SER A 456 42.93 -24.56 24.82
C SER A 456 42.05 -25.43 25.70
N VAL A 457 40.84 -25.73 25.22
CA VAL A 457 39.93 -26.70 25.84
C VAL A 457 40.58 -28.10 25.88
N GLU A 458 41.44 -28.42 24.91
CA GLU A 458 42.18 -29.68 24.86
C GLU A 458 43.19 -29.81 26.00
N TYR A 459 43.64 -28.68 26.59
CA TYR A 459 44.50 -28.68 27.78
C TYR A 459 43.81 -29.31 28.99
N LEU A 460 42.47 -29.26 29.07
CA LEU A 460 41.70 -29.92 30.13
C LEU A 460 41.95 -31.44 30.17
N SER A 461 42.14 -32.07 28.99
CA SER A 461 42.44 -33.50 28.87
C SER A 461 43.84 -33.88 29.37
N LYS A 462 44.74 -32.90 29.53
CA LYS A 462 46.13 -33.06 29.96
C LYS A 462 46.34 -32.77 31.46
N LEU A 463 45.33 -32.22 32.13
CA LEU A 463 45.35 -31.93 33.57
C LEU A 463 45.13 -33.18 34.42
N ASP A 464 45.65 -33.16 35.64
CA ASP A 464 45.34 -34.18 36.64
C ASP A 464 43.83 -34.15 37.01
N PRO A 465 43.26 -35.27 37.47
CA PRO A 465 41.82 -35.38 37.71
C PRO A 465 41.24 -34.35 38.70
N GLN A 466 42.03 -33.91 39.70
CA GLN A 466 41.57 -32.94 40.70
C GLN A 466 41.53 -31.53 40.12
N THR A 467 42.60 -31.08 39.47
CA THR A 467 42.65 -29.77 38.80
C THR A 467 41.65 -29.70 37.65
N ARG A 468 41.43 -30.81 36.93
CA ARG A 468 40.41 -30.92 35.88
C ARG A 468 39.00 -30.71 36.44
N ALA A 469 38.65 -31.35 37.56
CA ALA A 469 37.34 -31.18 38.19
C ALA A 469 37.10 -29.72 38.63
N LEU A 470 38.12 -29.06 39.20
CA LEU A 470 38.06 -27.64 39.57
C LEU A 470 37.90 -26.73 38.35
N ALA A 471 38.63 -27.00 37.27
CA ALA A 471 38.52 -26.25 36.02
C ALA A 471 37.11 -26.39 35.41
N ILE A 472 36.53 -27.59 35.40
CA ILE A 472 35.16 -27.84 34.93
C ILE A 472 34.13 -27.09 35.78
N GLN A 473 34.31 -27.03 37.10
CA GLN A 473 33.45 -26.21 37.98
C GLN A 473 33.55 -24.72 37.66
N CYS A 474 34.76 -24.20 37.38
CA CYS A 474 34.96 -22.81 36.95
C CYS A 474 34.26 -22.53 35.61
N TYR A 475 34.38 -23.41 34.61
CA TYR A 475 33.64 -23.30 33.36
C TYR A 475 32.12 -23.35 33.58
N THR A 476 31.64 -24.25 34.44
CA THR A 476 30.21 -24.37 34.76
C THR A 476 29.67 -23.07 35.37
N ALA A 477 30.42 -22.45 36.29
CA ALA A 477 30.06 -21.16 36.87
C ALA A 477 30.07 -20.03 35.82
N ALA A 478 31.07 -20.01 34.93
CA ALA A 478 31.18 -19.03 33.85
C ALA A 478 30.03 -19.11 32.84
N PHE A 479 29.66 -20.31 32.40
CA PHE A 479 28.53 -20.51 31.50
C PHE A 479 27.19 -20.19 32.15
N ARG A 480 27.01 -20.48 33.44
CA ARG A 480 25.82 -20.03 34.20
C ARG A 480 25.71 -18.52 34.23
N ALA A 481 26.81 -17.80 34.44
CA ALA A 481 26.81 -16.34 34.41
C ALA A 481 26.45 -15.80 33.01
N ALA A 482 27.01 -16.40 31.95
CA ALA A 482 26.68 -16.03 30.57
C ALA A 482 25.21 -16.29 30.23
N PHE A 483 24.64 -17.46 30.57
CA PHE A 483 23.22 -17.74 30.37
C PHE A 483 22.32 -16.85 31.24
N GLY A 484 22.73 -16.53 32.47
CA GLY A 484 22.05 -15.58 33.34
C GLY A 484 21.96 -14.18 32.73
N ALA A 485 23.05 -13.68 32.13
CA ALA A 485 23.03 -12.43 31.39
C ALA A 485 22.07 -12.48 30.19
N LEU A 486 22.04 -13.60 29.46
CA LEU A 486 21.14 -13.79 28.32
C LEU A 486 19.66 -13.92 28.73
N ILE A 487 19.34 -14.35 29.96
CA ILE A 487 17.97 -14.28 30.51
C ILE A 487 17.53 -12.81 30.61
N GLY A 488 18.41 -11.92 31.11
CA GLY A 488 18.13 -10.49 31.17
C GLY A 488 17.84 -9.90 29.78
N VAL A 489 18.64 -10.30 28.78
CA VAL A 489 18.41 -9.90 27.37
C VAL A 489 17.08 -10.45 26.83
N ALA A 490 16.77 -11.72 27.11
CA ALA A 490 15.50 -12.33 26.68
C ALA A 490 14.28 -11.67 27.35
N ALA A 491 14.40 -11.24 28.61
CA ALA A 491 13.38 -10.45 29.29
C ALA A 491 13.17 -9.09 28.62
N CYS A 492 14.24 -8.42 28.17
CA CYS A 492 14.13 -7.20 27.35
C CYS A 492 13.41 -7.44 26.02
N ALA A 493 13.56 -8.61 25.39
CA ALA A 493 12.78 -8.98 24.21
C ALA A 493 11.28 -9.13 24.51
N VAL A 494 10.92 -9.73 25.65
CA VAL A 494 9.52 -9.84 26.11
C VAL A 494 8.95 -8.46 26.43
N LEU A 495 9.70 -7.59 27.12
CA LEU A 495 9.30 -6.22 27.39
C LEU A 495 9.10 -5.42 26.09
N SER A 496 9.98 -5.60 25.11
CA SER A 496 9.87 -4.98 23.79
C SER A 496 8.61 -5.43 23.04
N ALA A 497 8.25 -6.71 23.14
CA ALA A 497 6.99 -7.23 22.60
C ALA A 497 5.75 -6.69 23.37
N ALA A 498 5.90 -6.41 24.67
CA ALA A 498 4.85 -5.84 25.50
C ALA A 498 4.58 -4.35 25.23
N ILE A 499 5.61 -3.57 24.85
CA ILE A 499 5.47 -2.15 24.45
C ILE A 499 4.51 -1.99 23.26
N GLY A 500 4.46 -3.00 22.38
CA GLY A 500 3.52 -3.10 21.27
C GLY A 500 2.08 -3.52 21.65
N ILE A 501 1.77 -3.77 22.93
CA ILE A 501 0.40 -4.08 23.39
C ILE A 501 -0.45 -2.81 23.34
N GLY A 502 -1.58 -2.88 22.66
CA GLY A 502 -2.47 -1.73 22.44
C GLY A 502 -1.87 -0.66 21.53
N ALA A 503 -0.68 -0.88 20.96
CA ALA A 503 -0.23 -0.10 19.82
C ALA A 503 -1.15 -0.48 18.66
N LYS A 504 -2.03 0.44 18.23
CA LYS A 504 -2.60 0.39 16.89
C LYS A 504 -1.41 0.12 15.96
N LYS A 505 -1.50 -0.87 15.06
CA LYS A 505 -0.48 -1.02 14.03
C LYS A 505 -0.28 0.38 13.45
N GLY A 506 0.93 0.90 13.43
CA GLY A 506 1.22 2.18 12.77
C GLY A 506 1.14 1.99 11.26
N GLY A 507 -0.04 1.63 10.78
CA GLY A 507 -0.38 0.94 9.54
C GLY A 507 -1.74 0.22 9.58
N GLU A 508 -2.53 0.39 10.64
CA GLU A 508 -4.01 0.23 10.59
C GLU A 508 -4.71 1.53 10.16
N ASP A 509 -3.94 2.55 9.74
CA ASP A 509 -4.31 3.28 8.54
C ASP A 509 -3.94 2.34 7.40
N ARG A 510 -4.80 1.36 7.08
CA ARG A 510 -4.66 0.76 5.77
C ARG A 510 -4.85 1.92 4.82
N GLU A 511 -3.84 2.23 4.03
CA GLU A 511 -3.97 3.03 2.80
C GLU A 511 -4.83 2.24 1.77
N GLU A 512 -5.75 1.39 2.23
CA GLU A 512 -6.85 0.79 1.48
C GLU A 512 -7.97 1.84 1.45
N PRO A 513 -8.57 2.12 0.28
CA PRO A 513 -9.64 3.10 0.16
C PRO A 513 -10.81 2.81 1.12
N LEU A 514 -10.91 3.66 2.15
CA LEU A 514 -11.71 3.44 3.37
C LEU A 514 -13.21 3.23 3.06
N ALA A 515 -13.75 3.90 2.06
CA ALA A 515 -15.13 3.70 1.64
C ALA A 515 -15.39 2.28 1.11
N SER A 516 -14.50 1.76 0.26
CA SER A 516 -14.59 0.38 -0.25
C SER A 516 -14.46 -0.65 0.88
N GLU A 517 -13.62 -0.37 1.88
CA GLU A 517 -13.51 -1.21 3.07
C GLU A 517 -14.83 -1.25 3.87
N VAL A 518 -15.43 -0.09 4.11
CA VAL A 518 -16.72 0.03 4.82
C VAL A 518 -17.81 -0.78 4.11
N GLY A 519 -17.96 -0.60 2.79
CA GLY A 519 -18.94 -1.36 2.00
C GLY A 519 -18.69 -2.88 2.05
N LEU A 520 -17.42 -3.29 1.91
CA LEU A 520 -17.04 -4.70 2.00
C LEU A 520 -17.30 -5.29 3.39
N GLY A 521 -17.13 -4.49 4.45
CA GLY A 521 -17.48 -4.84 5.82
C GLY A 521 -18.96 -5.21 5.96
N ILE A 522 -19.85 -4.39 5.37
CA ILE A 522 -21.30 -4.66 5.36
C ILE A 522 -21.63 -5.93 4.57
N LEU A 523 -21.04 -6.12 3.38
CA LEU A 523 -21.24 -7.35 2.60
C LEU A 523 -20.78 -8.60 3.37
N ARG A 524 -19.63 -8.53 4.07
CA ARG A 524 -19.11 -9.62 4.90
C ARG A 524 -19.96 -9.90 6.12
N ALA A 525 -20.57 -8.88 6.70
CA ALA A 525 -21.55 -9.03 7.78
C ALA A 525 -22.90 -9.59 7.29
N GLY A 526 -23.05 -9.78 5.98
CA GLY A 526 -24.20 -10.44 5.36
C GLY A 526 -25.23 -9.49 4.76
N GLY A 527 -24.90 -8.19 4.63
CA GLY A 527 -25.71 -7.19 3.93
C GLY A 527 -25.70 -7.42 2.42
N ASN A 528 -26.59 -6.73 1.71
CA ASN A 528 -26.67 -6.82 0.25
C ASN A 528 -25.96 -5.63 -0.43
N ALA A 529 -26.02 -5.59 -1.77
CA ALA A 529 -25.39 -4.53 -2.55
C ALA A 529 -25.84 -3.11 -2.14
N VAL A 530 -27.11 -2.94 -1.73
CA VAL A 530 -27.68 -1.64 -1.37
C VAL A 530 -27.23 -1.20 0.02
N ASP A 531 -27.24 -2.11 1.02
CA ASP A 531 -26.73 -1.79 2.35
C ASP A 531 -25.27 -1.36 2.28
N ALA A 532 -24.47 -2.06 1.48
CA ALA A 532 -23.07 -1.73 1.25
C ALA A 532 -22.91 -0.37 0.56
N ALA A 533 -23.72 -0.07 -0.45
CA ALA A 533 -23.69 1.20 -1.15
C ALA A 533 -24.07 2.39 -0.24
N VAL A 534 -25.09 2.26 0.62
CA VAL A 534 -25.44 3.34 1.56
C VAL A 534 -24.31 3.59 2.56
N ALA A 535 -23.68 2.53 3.07
CA ALA A 535 -22.51 2.67 3.95
C ALA A 535 -21.31 3.32 3.25
N MET A 536 -21.04 2.95 1.99
CA MET A 536 -20.01 3.57 1.15
C MET A 536 -20.29 5.05 0.92
N ALA A 537 -21.54 5.40 0.61
CA ALA A 537 -22.00 6.79 0.43
C ALA A 537 -21.67 7.65 1.64
N ALA A 538 -22.02 7.18 2.84
CA ALA A 538 -21.74 7.88 4.08
C ALA A 538 -20.23 7.98 4.36
N ALA A 539 -19.46 6.91 4.08
CA ALA A 539 -18.00 6.95 4.24
C ALA A 539 -17.35 7.94 3.26
N LEU A 540 -17.80 8.01 2.01
CA LEU A 540 -17.32 8.95 1.00
C LEU A 540 -17.58 10.41 1.36
N ASN A 541 -18.70 10.70 2.03
CA ASN A 541 -18.92 12.04 2.59
C ASN A 541 -17.82 12.44 3.60
N VAL A 542 -17.24 11.48 4.31
CA VAL A 542 -16.15 11.75 5.27
C VAL A 542 -14.81 11.91 4.56
N VAL A 543 -14.48 10.98 3.64
CA VAL A 543 -13.13 10.90 3.05
C VAL A 543 -12.94 11.76 1.81
N GLU A 544 -14.02 12.10 1.11
CA GLU A 544 -14.03 13.00 -0.05
C GLU A 544 -15.09 14.12 0.10
N PRO A 545 -15.02 14.95 1.16
CA PRO A 545 -16.03 15.98 1.44
C PRO A 545 -16.05 17.10 0.39
N CYS A 546 -14.98 17.23 -0.40
CA CYS A 546 -14.90 18.12 -1.55
C CYS A 546 -15.63 17.60 -2.79
N ASN A 547 -16.05 16.33 -2.84
CA ASN A 547 -16.68 15.75 -4.02
C ASN A 547 -18.16 15.38 -3.78
N THR A 548 -18.51 15.08 -2.53
CA THR A 548 -19.87 14.65 -2.17
C THR A 548 -20.20 14.92 -0.70
N GLY A 549 -21.49 14.87 -0.36
CA GLY A 549 -21.91 14.79 1.02
C GLY A 549 -23.42 14.63 1.21
N ILE A 550 -23.83 14.48 2.46
CA ILE A 550 -25.24 14.40 2.88
C ILE A 550 -26.01 15.72 2.60
N GLY A 551 -25.29 16.82 2.41
CA GLY A 551 -25.81 18.11 1.95
C GLY A 551 -26.02 18.20 0.43
N GLY A 552 -25.81 17.12 -0.31
CA GLY A 552 -25.98 17.01 -1.75
C GLY A 552 -27.18 16.15 -2.18
N ASP A 553 -27.12 15.67 -3.42
CA ASP A 553 -28.16 14.87 -4.08
C ASP A 553 -27.65 13.50 -4.53
N VAL A 554 -28.56 12.54 -4.73
CA VAL A 554 -28.25 11.15 -5.13
C VAL A 554 -29.07 10.72 -6.34
N PHE A 555 -28.45 9.99 -7.26
CA PHE A 555 -29.17 9.15 -8.24
C PHE A 555 -28.66 7.72 -8.15
N ALA A 556 -29.56 6.75 -8.32
CA ALA A 556 -29.20 5.34 -8.30
C ALA A 556 -29.95 4.53 -9.36
N LEU A 557 -29.27 3.53 -9.91
CA LEU A 557 -29.86 2.39 -10.62
C LEU A 557 -29.63 1.13 -9.81
N TYR A 558 -30.65 0.30 -9.69
CA TYR A 558 -30.59 -0.99 -9.01
C TYR A 558 -31.03 -2.11 -9.94
N TYR A 559 -30.22 -3.16 -10.02
CA TYR A 559 -30.56 -4.40 -10.72
C TYR A 559 -30.96 -5.47 -9.71
N SER A 560 -32.21 -5.92 -9.85
CA SER A 560 -32.80 -7.00 -9.06
C SER A 560 -32.57 -8.33 -9.79
N ALA A 561 -31.74 -9.22 -9.25
CA ALA A 561 -31.36 -10.46 -9.94
C ALA A 561 -32.50 -11.48 -10.03
N ASP A 562 -33.39 -11.48 -9.04
CA ASP A 562 -34.60 -12.29 -8.97
C ASP A 562 -35.62 -11.90 -10.05
N LYS A 563 -35.84 -10.60 -10.24
CA LYS A 563 -36.81 -10.03 -11.20
C LYS A 563 -36.21 -9.79 -12.56
N ARG A 564 -34.88 -9.71 -12.68
CA ARG A 564 -34.14 -9.36 -13.90
C ARG A 564 -34.57 -8.01 -14.46
N THR A 565 -34.72 -7.03 -13.57
CA THR A 565 -35.18 -5.68 -13.91
C THR A 565 -34.24 -4.64 -13.34
N VAL A 566 -34.04 -3.56 -14.11
CA VAL A 566 -33.37 -2.33 -13.65
C VAL A 566 -34.43 -1.37 -13.14
N GLN A 567 -34.18 -0.76 -11.98
CA GLN A 567 -35.03 0.24 -11.32
C GLN A 567 -34.20 1.49 -11.05
N ALA A 568 -34.83 2.67 -11.00
CA ALA A 568 -34.14 3.94 -10.76
C ALA A 568 -34.72 4.71 -9.58
N LEU A 569 -33.86 5.44 -8.88
CA LEU A 569 -34.22 6.39 -7.84
C LEU A 569 -33.59 7.76 -8.15
N ASN A 570 -34.43 8.81 -8.11
CA ASN A 570 -34.05 10.20 -8.21
C ASN A 570 -34.18 10.85 -6.81
N GLY A 571 -33.05 11.05 -6.16
CA GLY A 571 -32.93 11.76 -4.88
C GLY A 571 -32.40 13.17 -5.06
N SER A 572 -32.85 13.90 -6.10
CA SER A 572 -32.48 15.30 -6.32
C SER A 572 -33.47 16.30 -5.73
N GLY A 573 -32.89 17.35 -5.15
CA GLY A 573 -33.58 18.46 -4.49
C GLY A 573 -34.34 19.38 -5.42
N ARG A 574 -35.43 19.94 -4.91
CA ARG A 574 -36.12 21.09 -5.52
C ARG A 574 -35.49 22.40 -5.06
N SER A 575 -35.60 23.43 -5.89
CA SER A 575 -35.39 24.82 -5.44
C SER A 575 -36.39 25.17 -4.33
N PRO A 576 -36.02 26.05 -3.39
CA PRO A 576 -36.99 26.64 -2.47
C PRO A 576 -38.18 27.22 -3.23
N LYS A 577 -39.41 27.05 -2.72
CA LYS A 577 -40.61 27.58 -3.39
C LYS A 577 -40.57 29.09 -3.61
N ALA A 578 -39.92 29.82 -2.71
CA ALA A 578 -39.77 31.27 -2.81
C ALA A 578 -38.75 31.70 -3.88
N LEU A 579 -37.86 30.82 -4.35
CA LEU A 579 -36.79 31.14 -5.29
C LEU A 579 -37.29 31.10 -6.74
N THR A 580 -38.02 32.13 -7.14
CA THR A 580 -38.43 32.36 -8.54
C THR A 580 -37.34 33.13 -9.31
N LEU A 581 -37.40 33.15 -10.64
CA LEU A 581 -36.52 34.00 -11.46
C LEU A 581 -36.59 35.48 -11.02
N ALA A 582 -37.79 36.00 -10.80
CA ALA A 582 -37.98 37.36 -10.31
C ALA A 582 -37.32 37.57 -8.94
N LYS A 583 -37.47 36.60 -8.02
CA LYS A 583 -36.84 36.68 -6.70
C LYS A 583 -35.32 36.64 -6.79
N ALA A 584 -34.75 35.82 -7.66
CA ALA A 584 -33.31 35.78 -7.90
C ALA A 584 -32.78 37.15 -8.38
N ARG A 585 -33.51 37.83 -9.28
CA ARG A 585 -33.17 39.20 -9.70
C ARG A 585 -33.26 40.21 -8.55
N GLU A 586 -34.31 40.14 -7.72
CA GLU A 586 -34.42 40.99 -6.53
C GLU A 586 -33.24 40.81 -5.55
N LEU A 587 -32.71 39.59 -5.45
CA LEU A 587 -31.54 39.25 -4.62
C LEU A 587 -30.21 39.66 -5.28
N GLY A 588 -30.23 40.33 -6.43
CA GLY A 588 -29.06 40.80 -7.15
C GLY A 588 -28.30 39.72 -7.93
N ILE A 589 -28.93 38.57 -8.18
CA ILE A 589 -28.34 37.51 -9.01
C ILE A 589 -28.55 37.89 -10.47
N GLU A 590 -27.53 38.50 -11.06
CA GLU A 590 -27.50 38.93 -12.46
C GLU A 590 -26.84 37.88 -13.38
N GLY A 591 -27.15 37.91 -14.68
CA GLY A 591 -26.59 36.97 -15.67
C GLY A 591 -27.46 35.73 -15.93
N LEU A 592 -26.87 34.71 -16.57
CA LEU A 592 -27.58 33.53 -17.08
C LEU A 592 -27.59 32.32 -16.13
N LYS A 593 -26.91 32.40 -14.97
CA LYS A 593 -26.81 31.32 -13.99
C LYS A 593 -26.73 31.88 -12.57
N ILE A 594 -27.04 31.04 -11.60
CA ILE A 594 -26.76 31.34 -10.18
C ILE A 594 -25.26 31.10 -9.94
N PRO A 595 -24.51 32.08 -9.41
CA PRO A 595 -23.11 31.89 -9.01
C PRO A 595 -22.96 30.77 -7.98
N ASN A 596 -21.86 30.01 -8.06
CA ASN A 596 -21.68 28.80 -7.24
C ASN A 596 -21.49 29.07 -5.75
N ASP A 597 -20.94 30.25 -5.43
CA ASP A 597 -20.73 30.76 -4.08
C ASP A 597 -21.99 31.44 -3.50
N ASN A 598 -23.06 31.59 -4.28
CA ASN A 598 -24.32 32.14 -3.79
C ASN A 598 -25.09 31.07 -3.03
N VAL A 599 -25.53 31.39 -1.81
CA VAL A 599 -26.27 30.47 -0.93
C VAL A 599 -27.60 30.00 -1.54
N ASN A 600 -28.24 30.82 -2.40
CA ASN A 600 -29.45 30.43 -3.13
C ASN A 600 -29.17 29.44 -4.28
N GLY A 601 -27.91 29.08 -4.51
CA GLY A 601 -27.52 27.91 -5.29
C GLY A 601 -27.82 26.59 -4.57
N ALA A 602 -28.09 26.59 -3.26
CA ALA A 602 -28.50 25.39 -2.54
C ALA A 602 -29.97 25.06 -2.78
N THR A 603 -30.22 23.94 -3.46
CA THR A 603 -31.51 23.24 -3.45
C THR A 603 -31.64 22.37 -2.20
N VAL A 604 -32.86 21.93 -1.88
CA VAL A 604 -33.10 21.04 -0.74
C VAL A 604 -32.22 19.78 -0.86
N PRO A 605 -31.30 19.49 0.08
CA PRO A 605 -30.43 18.31 -0.03
C PRO A 605 -31.22 17.00 -0.08
N GLY A 606 -31.06 16.20 -1.13
CA GLY A 606 -31.80 14.95 -1.31
C GLY A 606 -31.08 13.67 -0.89
N ALA A 607 -29.79 13.74 -0.56
CA ALA A 607 -28.98 12.55 -0.25
C ALA A 607 -29.50 11.77 0.96
N ALA A 608 -29.87 12.46 2.06
CA ALA A 608 -30.34 11.80 3.28
C ALA A 608 -31.64 11.00 3.04
N ALA A 609 -32.63 11.57 2.36
CA ALA A 609 -33.86 10.86 2.00
C ALA A 609 -33.56 9.66 1.10
N ALA A 610 -32.70 9.84 0.09
CA ALA A 610 -32.33 8.78 -0.83
C ALA A 610 -31.67 7.59 -0.11
N TRP A 611 -30.81 7.82 0.88
CA TRP A 611 -30.18 6.74 1.64
C TRP A 611 -31.20 5.93 2.43
N VAL A 612 -32.15 6.61 3.09
CA VAL A 612 -33.25 5.96 3.81
C VAL A 612 -34.10 5.16 2.84
N ASP A 613 -34.53 5.78 1.72
CA ASP A 613 -35.42 5.16 0.73
C ASP A 613 -34.78 3.95 0.04
N LEU A 614 -33.50 4.03 -0.31
CA LEU A 614 -32.75 2.91 -0.88
C LEU A 614 -32.69 1.73 0.11
N HIS A 615 -32.35 2.00 1.36
CA HIS A 615 -32.27 0.97 2.39
C HIS A 615 -33.62 0.33 2.70
N GLU A 616 -34.69 1.12 2.81
CA GLU A 616 -36.04 0.61 3.06
C GLU A 616 -36.60 -0.19 1.87
N ALA A 617 -36.36 0.27 0.64
CA ALA A 617 -36.90 -0.39 -0.55
C ALA A 617 -36.12 -1.63 -0.98
N TRP A 618 -34.78 -1.58 -0.91
CA TRP A 618 -33.90 -2.57 -1.52
C TRP A 618 -32.81 -3.10 -0.58
N GLY A 619 -32.77 -2.70 0.70
CA GLY A 619 -31.83 -3.23 1.69
C GLY A 619 -32.09 -4.70 2.04
N SER A 620 -31.13 -5.35 2.71
CA SER A 620 -31.26 -6.78 3.04
C SER A 620 -32.27 -7.07 4.15
N GLY A 621 -32.72 -6.04 4.88
CA GLY A 621 -33.54 -6.16 6.10
C GLY A 621 -32.79 -6.73 7.31
N LYS A 622 -31.47 -6.96 7.22
CA LYS A 622 -30.65 -7.49 8.33
C LYS A 622 -30.05 -6.40 9.23
N PHE A 623 -29.88 -5.21 8.68
CA PHE A 623 -29.33 -4.07 9.38
C PHE A 623 -30.42 -3.01 9.47
N ASN A 624 -30.40 -2.22 10.53
CA ASN A 624 -31.07 -0.94 10.53
C ASN A 624 -30.13 0.17 9.99
N LEU A 625 -30.70 1.34 9.69
CA LEU A 625 -29.92 2.45 9.14
C LEU A 625 -28.80 2.95 10.08
N SER A 626 -29.00 2.90 11.40
CA SER A 626 -27.95 3.24 12.36
C SER A 626 -26.73 2.33 12.20
N GLU A 627 -26.94 1.02 12.05
CA GLU A 627 -25.85 0.06 11.86
C GLU A 627 -25.10 0.26 10.53
N ILE A 628 -25.80 0.70 9.48
CA ILE A 628 -25.22 1.00 8.17
C ILE A 628 -24.38 2.27 8.21
N LEU A 629 -24.83 3.32 8.91
CA LEU A 629 -24.15 4.62 8.96
C LEU A 629 -23.06 4.69 10.04
N GLU A 630 -23.11 3.84 11.06
CA GLU A 630 -22.16 3.87 12.18
C GLU A 630 -20.68 3.71 11.77
N PRO A 631 -20.30 2.85 10.80
CA PRO A 631 -18.91 2.81 10.32
C PRO A 631 -18.40 4.16 9.81
N ALA A 632 -19.24 4.91 9.08
CA ALA A 632 -18.90 6.25 8.60
C ALA A 632 -18.90 7.27 9.75
N ALA A 633 -19.80 7.14 10.72
CA ALA A 633 -19.80 7.98 11.92
C ALA A 633 -18.53 7.81 12.75
N ARG A 634 -18.09 6.57 12.98
CA ARG A 634 -16.80 6.28 13.63
C ARG A 634 -15.63 6.83 12.82
N LEU A 635 -15.64 6.67 11.50
CA LEU A 635 -14.60 7.21 10.63
C LEU A 635 -14.51 8.75 10.73
N ALA A 636 -15.66 9.43 10.79
CA ALA A 636 -15.71 10.88 10.98
C ALA A 636 -15.25 11.30 12.38
N GLU A 637 -15.59 10.55 13.42
CA GLU A 637 -15.23 10.87 14.81
C GLU A 637 -13.77 10.57 15.14
N GLU A 638 -13.30 9.38 14.77
CA GLU A 638 -11.92 8.96 15.01
C GLU A 638 -10.95 9.69 14.08
N GLY A 639 -11.31 9.87 12.81
CA GLY A 639 -10.51 10.53 11.79
C GLY A 639 -9.66 9.59 10.93
N PHE A 640 -9.04 10.15 9.90
CA PHE A 640 -8.20 9.44 8.93
C PHE A 640 -7.08 10.32 8.38
N ALA A 641 -6.04 9.70 7.80
CA ALA A 641 -4.99 10.42 7.09
C ALA A 641 -5.44 10.78 5.67
N ILE A 642 -5.30 12.05 5.29
CA ILE A 642 -5.79 12.55 3.99
C ILE A 642 -4.87 12.08 2.86
N HIS A 643 -5.46 11.52 1.81
CA HIS A 643 -4.73 11.08 0.62
C HIS A 643 -4.24 12.26 -0.25
N PRO A 644 -3.14 12.10 -1.01
CA PRO A 644 -2.56 13.18 -1.81
C PRO A 644 -3.51 13.82 -2.82
N GLN A 645 -4.32 13.03 -3.54
CA GLN A 645 -5.26 13.57 -4.53
C GLN A 645 -6.43 14.30 -3.84
N ALA A 646 -6.97 13.72 -2.76
CA ALA A 646 -7.99 14.39 -1.95
C ALA A 646 -7.51 15.73 -1.38
N ALA A 647 -6.27 15.82 -0.87
CA ALA A 647 -5.69 17.08 -0.39
C ALA A 647 -5.52 18.12 -1.52
N TYR A 648 -5.11 17.68 -2.72
CA TYR A 648 -5.02 18.56 -3.89
C TYR A 648 -6.38 19.14 -4.25
N GLU A 649 -7.42 18.31 -4.37
CA GLU A 649 -8.80 18.73 -4.65
C GLU A 649 -9.33 19.67 -3.55
N TRP A 650 -9.06 19.36 -2.28
CA TRP A 650 -9.42 20.23 -1.16
C TRP A 650 -8.78 21.61 -1.25
N SER A 651 -7.49 21.66 -1.60
CA SER A 651 -6.74 22.91 -1.72
C SER A 651 -7.25 23.80 -2.86
N ALA A 652 -7.79 23.21 -3.93
CA ALA A 652 -8.37 23.94 -5.05
C ALA A 652 -9.58 24.80 -4.63
N TYR A 653 -10.24 24.45 -3.53
CA TYR A 653 -11.40 25.16 -2.98
C TYR A 653 -11.08 26.04 -1.77
N SER A 654 -9.79 26.32 -1.49
CA SER A 654 -9.38 27.13 -0.34
C SER A 654 -10.11 28.49 -0.29
N ASP A 655 -10.20 29.20 -1.43
CA ASP A 655 -10.86 30.51 -1.50
C ASP A 655 -12.36 30.44 -1.19
N THR A 656 -13.04 29.38 -1.66
CA THR A 656 -14.47 29.15 -1.36
C THR A 656 -14.66 28.91 0.13
N LEU A 657 -13.81 28.07 0.74
CA LEU A 657 -13.88 27.77 2.18
C LEU A 657 -13.55 29.00 3.04
N HIS A 658 -12.56 29.80 2.64
CA HIS A 658 -12.23 31.05 3.34
C HIS A 658 -13.36 32.08 3.27
N THR A 659 -13.99 32.20 2.11
CA THR A 659 -15.14 33.11 1.93
C THR A 659 -16.34 32.66 2.76
N ALA A 660 -16.63 31.36 2.78
CA ALA A 660 -17.75 30.81 3.53
C ALA A 660 -17.55 30.85 5.06
N SER A 661 -16.30 30.78 5.52
CA SER A 661 -15.91 30.76 6.94
C SER A 661 -15.66 32.14 7.56
N VAL A 662 -15.88 33.25 6.83
CA VAL A 662 -15.69 34.59 7.38
C VAL A 662 -16.52 34.78 8.65
N GLY A 663 -15.85 35.05 9.77
CA GLY A 663 -16.46 35.21 11.09
C GLY A 663 -16.67 33.92 11.88
N GLU A 664 -16.24 32.78 11.36
CA GLU A 664 -16.29 31.47 12.04
C GLU A 664 -14.87 31.04 12.44
N THR A 665 -14.65 30.81 13.74
CA THR A 665 -13.33 30.43 14.29
C THR A 665 -13.07 28.93 14.28
N ASP A 666 -14.11 28.11 14.15
CA ASP A 666 -14.07 26.65 14.24
C ASP A 666 -14.84 26.04 13.06
N TYR A 667 -14.22 26.10 11.88
CA TYR A 667 -14.83 25.72 10.62
C TYR A 667 -14.33 24.33 10.19
N PRO A 668 -15.21 23.34 9.95
CA PRO A 668 -14.85 21.92 9.98
C PRO A 668 -13.96 21.45 8.83
N PHE A 669 -13.78 22.26 7.78
CA PHE A 669 -12.95 21.89 6.62
C PHE A 669 -11.61 22.63 6.54
N LEU A 670 -11.28 23.46 7.54
CA LEU A 670 -10.02 24.19 7.63
C LEU A 670 -9.27 23.80 8.90
N LEU A 671 -8.12 23.15 8.75
CA LEU A 671 -7.21 22.85 9.85
C LEU A 671 -6.33 24.06 10.12
N ASP A 672 -6.39 24.61 11.34
CA ASP A 672 -5.65 25.83 11.72
C ASP A 672 -5.86 27.01 10.74
N GLY A 673 -7.07 27.11 10.17
CA GLY A 673 -7.41 28.15 9.20
C GLY A 673 -6.79 27.95 7.80
N ARG A 674 -6.40 26.73 7.42
CA ARG A 674 -5.97 26.37 6.05
C ARG A 674 -6.54 25.03 5.62
N THR A 675 -6.46 24.73 4.33
CA THR A 675 -6.79 23.38 3.83
C THR A 675 -5.74 22.35 4.31
N PRO A 676 -6.15 21.08 4.49
CA PRO A 676 -5.27 20.02 4.96
C PRO A 676 -4.23 19.59 3.91
N ASN A 677 -3.03 19.22 4.37
CA ASN A 677 -1.97 18.66 3.52
C ASN A 677 -2.08 17.13 3.42
N PRO A 678 -1.47 16.51 2.38
CA PRO A 678 -1.35 15.06 2.29
C PRO A 678 -0.73 14.44 3.55
N GLY A 679 -1.36 13.39 4.09
CA GLY A 679 -0.92 12.67 5.29
C GLY A 679 -1.25 13.37 6.61
N GLU A 680 -1.85 14.57 6.59
CA GLU A 680 -2.42 15.16 7.80
C GLU A 680 -3.70 14.43 8.21
N TYR A 681 -3.93 14.40 9.52
CA TYR A 681 -5.06 13.69 10.10
C TYR A 681 -6.27 14.62 10.19
N PHE A 682 -7.43 14.15 9.72
CA PHE A 682 -8.66 14.91 9.70
C PHE A 682 -9.78 14.13 10.38
N ASN A 683 -10.54 14.83 11.24
CA ASN A 683 -11.75 14.32 11.86
C ASN A 683 -12.87 15.38 11.79
N ASN A 684 -14.11 14.92 11.86
CA ASN A 684 -15.31 15.74 11.79
C ASN A 684 -16.41 15.15 12.71
N PRO A 685 -16.31 15.36 14.04
CA PRO A 685 -17.28 14.83 15.00
C PRO A 685 -18.71 15.34 14.80
N ALA A 686 -18.87 16.55 14.24
CA ALA A 686 -20.19 17.11 13.93
C ALA A 686 -20.91 16.28 12.85
N LEU A 687 -20.17 15.82 11.83
CA LEU A 687 -20.71 14.93 10.81
C LEU A 687 -21.06 13.55 11.37
N ALA A 688 -20.26 13.04 12.31
CA ALA A 688 -20.57 11.79 13.01
C ALA A 688 -21.93 11.86 13.72
N GLU A 689 -22.21 12.95 14.45
CA GLU A 689 -23.50 13.13 15.12
C GLU A 689 -24.65 13.34 14.13
N THR A 690 -24.40 13.97 12.98
CA THR A 690 -25.36 14.05 11.87
C THR A 690 -25.75 12.66 11.37
N PHE A 691 -24.77 11.79 11.09
CA PHE A 691 -25.07 10.41 10.68
C PHE A 691 -25.81 9.62 11.75
N ARG A 692 -25.43 9.76 13.03
CA ARG A 692 -26.14 9.09 14.13
C ARG A 692 -27.57 9.62 14.30
N THR A 693 -27.80 10.91 14.08
CA THR A 693 -29.15 11.50 14.10
C THR A 693 -30.01 10.89 12.99
N VAL A 694 -29.52 10.87 11.75
CA VAL A 694 -30.23 10.27 10.60
C VAL A 694 -30.42 8.76 10.80
N GLY A 695 -29.42 8.07 11.34
CA GLY A 695 -29.53 6.63 11.63
C GLY A 695 -30.62 6.30 12.65
N ARG A 696 -30.83 7.17 13.66
CA ARG A 696 -31.84 6.97 14.73
C ARG A 696 -33.24 7.40 14.31
N GLU A 697 -33.34 8.52 13.60
CA GLU A 697 -34.59 9.24 13.35
C GLU A 697 -35.04 9.16 11.88
N GLY A 698 -34.26 8.50 11.01
CA GLY A 698 -34.54 8.41 9.59
C GLY A 698 -34.59 9.78 8.91
N LYS A 699 -35.57 9.96 8.02
CA LYS A 699 -35.77 11.23 7.30
C LYS A 699 -36.07 12.40 8.26
N ASP A 700 -36.87 12.18 9.28
CA ASP A 700 -37.29 13.25 10.20
C ASP A 700 -36.10 13.91 10.91
N GLY A 701 -35.06 13.12 11.21
CA GLY A 701 -33.81 13.63 11.80
C GLY A 701 -33.11 14.67 10.94
N PHE A 702 -33.17 14.54 9.61
CA PHE A 702 -32.58 15.48 8.66
C PHE A 702 -33.53 16.63 8.29
N TYR A 703 -34.80 16.33 8.00
CA TYR A 703 -35.74 17.25 7.35
C TYR A 703 -36.70 17.99 8.29
N ARG A 704 -36.82 17.59 9.56
CA ARG A 704 -37.73 18.23 10.53
C ARG A 704 -37.09 18.62 11.87
N GLY A 705 -35.92 18.06 12.17
CA GLY A 705 -35.24 18.25 13.46
C GLY A 705 -34.15 19.33 13.48
N ARG A 706 -33.14 19.10 14.32
CA ARG A 706 -32.01 20.03 14.54
C ARG A 706 -31.24 20.38 13.26
N ILE A 707 -31.15 19.42 12.33
CA ILE A 707 -30.40 19.59 11.08
C ILE A 707 -31.16 20.55 10.15
N ALA A 708 -32.47 20.36 9.99
CA ALA A 708 -33.31 21.23 9.19
C ALA A 708 -33.26 22.69 9.67
N GLN A 709 -33.37 22.90 10.99
CA GLN A 709 -33.23 24.23 11.59
C GLN A 709 -31.86 24.85 11.30
N ALA A 710 -30.77 24.07 11.48
CA ALA A 710 -29.42 24.55 11.21
C ALA A 710 -29.21 24.93 9.73
N ILE A 711 -29.84 24.21 8.79
CA ILE A 711 -29.80 24.54 7.36
C ILE A 711 -30.49 25.89 7.12
N VAL A 712 -31.74 26.05 7.58
CA VAL A 712 -32.51 27.29 7.38
C VAL A 712 -31.83 28.48 8.03
N ASP A 713 -31.26 28.33 9.24
CA ASP A 713 -30.52 29.39 9.92
C ASP A 713 -29.26 29.79 9.13
N ALA A 714 -28.51 28.82 8.61
CA ALA A 714 -27.30 29.08 7.83
C ALA A 714 -27.61 29.76 6.48
N MET A 715 -28.72 29.37 5.84
CA MET A 715 -29.24 30.00 4.64
C MET A 715 -29.70 31.44 4.93
N GLY A 716 -30.55 31.63 5.94
CA GLY A 716 -31.13 32.92 6.30
C GLY A 716 -30.10 33.98 6.68
N ALA A 717 -29.04 33.58 7.41
CA ALA A 717 -27.91 34.45 7.75
C ALA A 717 -27.17 35.00 6.52
N ARG A 718 -27.33 34.39 5.34
CA ARG A 718 -26.66 34.73 4.09
C ARG A 718 -27.63 35.19 2.99
N GLY A 719 -28.88 35.52 3.36
CA GLY A 719 -29.90 35.98 2.41
C GLY A 719 -30.54 34.87 1.58
N GLY A 720 -30.44 33.62 2.04
CA GLY A 720 -31.12 32.46 1.46
C GLY A 720 -32.63 32.45 1.74
N VAL A 721 -33.40 31.85 0.84
CA VAL A 721 -34.88 31.81 0.94
C VAL A 721 -35.48 30.43 1.23
N MET A 722 -34.64 29.44 1.56
CA MET A 722 -35.09 28.09 1.93
C MET A 722 -35.78 28.08 3.29
N THR A 723 -36.93 27.41 3.36
CA THR A 723 -37.76 27.30 4.56
C THR A 723 -37.75 25.89 5.14
N LEU A 724 -38.26 25.74 6.37
CA LEU A 724 -38.44 24.42 6.98
C LEU A 724 -39.48 23.59 6.22
N GLU A 725 -40.50 24.25 5.67
CA GLU A 725 -41.52 23.62 4.83
C GLU A 725 -40.92 23.05 3.55
N ASP A 726 -39.98 23.77 2.90
CA ASP A 726 -39.27 23.25 1.72
C ASP A 726 -38.50 21.95 2.05
N LEU A 727 -37.85 21.88 3.22
CA LEU A 727 -37.14 20.69 3.68
C LEU A 727 -38.11 19.56 4.03
N ALA A 728 -39.18 19.86 4.79
CA ALA A 728 -40.12 18.87 5.32
C ALA A 728 -40.97 18.18 4.24
N GLU A 729 -41.12 18.79 3.07
CA GLU A 729 -41.85 18.24 1.92
C GLU A 729 -40.95 17.43 0.95
N HIS A 730 -39.65 17.31 1.22
CA HIS A 730 -38.75 16.60 0.33
C HIS A 730 -38.93 15.07 0.39
N GLU A 731 -39.04 14.46 -0.78
CA GLU A 731 -39.06 13.00 -0.95
C GLU A 731 -38.23 12.60 -2.18
N SER A 732 -37.59 11.42 -2.09
CA SER A 732 -36.98 10.77 -3.24
C SER A 732 -38.05 10.18 -4.15
N GLU A 733 -37.77 10.07 -5.44
CA GLU A 733 -38.72 9.57 -6.43
C GLU A 733 -38.23 8.28 -7.07
N PHE A 734 -39.00 7.19 -6.95
CA PHE A 734 -38.77 5.97 -7.72
C PHE A 734 -39.32 6.16 -9.14
N VAL A 735 -38.43 6.14 -10.12
CA VAL A 735 -38.74 6.47 -11.52
C VAL A 735 -38.41 5.30 -12.43
N ALA A 736 -39.06 5.25 -13.60
CA ALA A 736 -38.70 4.29 -14.64
C ALA A 736 -37.37 4.71 -15.29
N PRO A 737 -36.35 3.83 -15.34
CA PRO A 737 -35.12 4.14 -16.05
C PRO A 737 -35.38 4.27 -17.55
N ILE A 738 -34.58 5.10 -18.21
CA ILE A 738 -34.56 5.21 -19.67
C ILE A 738 -33.44 4.34 -20.23
N SER A 739 -33.57 3.92 -21.49
CA SER A 739 -32.56 3.04 -22.07
C SER A 739 -32.41 3.20 -23.58
N TYR A 740 -31.27 2.74 -24.07
CA TYR A 740 -31.00 2.57 -25.49
C TYR A 740 -30.25 1.24 -25.70
N THR A 741 -30.65 0.47 -26.73
CA THR A 741 -29.96 -0.78 -27.08
C THR A 741 -28.89 -0.50 -28.12
N PHE A 742 -27.63 -0.62 -27.72
CA PHE A 742 -26.46 -0.21 -28.47
C PHE A 742 -25.73 -1.41 -29.10
N GLY A 743 -25.26 -1.20 -30.33
CA GLY A 743 -24.43 -2.16 -31.06
C GLY A 743 -25.20 -3.39 -31.58
N LYS A 744 -24.50 -4.25 -32.31
CA LYS A 744 -25.09 -5.44 -32.96
C LYS A 744 -25.41 -6.58 -31.99
N GLU A 745 -24.76 -6.59 -30.82
CA GLU A 745 -24.86 -7.66 -29.82
C GLU A 745 -25.99 -7.46 -28.80
N GLY A 746 -26.81 -6.42 -28.98
CA GLY A 746 -28.02 -6.20 -28.20
C GLY A 746 -27.76 -5.83 -26.74
N HIS A 747 -26.78 -4.97 -26.46
CA HIS A 747 -26.52 -4.46 -25.11
C HIS A 747 -27.44 -3.28 -24.81
N THR A 748 -28.31 -3.41 -23.82
CA THR A 748 -29.21 -2.32 -23.38
C THR A 748 -28.53 -1.53 -22.28
N VAL A 749 -28.27 -0.26 -22.54
CA VAL A 749 -27.70 0.70 -21.59
C VAL A 749 -28.83 1.44 -20.90
N TRP A 750 -28.76 1.50 -19.58
CA TRP A 750 -29.76 2.10 -18.70
C TRP A 750 -29.19 3.31 -18.00
N GLU A 751 -30.00 4.36 -17.94
CA GLU A 751 -29.70 5.64 -17.29
C GLU A 751 -30.93 6.10 -16.49
N CYS A 752 -30.73 6.97 -15.50
CA CYS A 752 -31.85 7.68 -14.88
C CYS A 752 -32.52 8.63 -15.88
N PRO A 753 -33.85 8.84 -15.80
CA PRO A 753 -34.55 9.80 -16.66
C PRO A 753 -34.15 11.25 -16.33
N PRO A 754 -34.56 12.24 -17.17
CA PRO A 754 -34.55 13.65 -16.80
C PRO A 754 -35.13 13.87 -15.40
N ASN A 755 -34.65 14.81 -14.59
CA ASN A 755 -33.75 15.93 -14.85
C ASN A 755 -32.25 15.59 -14.98
N GLY A 756 -31.85 14.32 -14.89
CA GLY A 756 -30.47 13.87 -15.10
C GLY A 756 -30.02 13.93 -16.57
N GLN A 757 -28.71 14.06 -16.79
CA GLN A 757 -28.12 14.18 -18.12
C GLN A 757 -27.76 12.85 -18.82
N GLY A 758 -28.20 11.70 -18.28
CA GLY A 758 -27.83 10.37 -18.80
C GLY A 758 -28.35 10.16 -20.23
N LEU A 759 -29.45 10.84 -20.55
CA LEU A 759 -29.99 10.92 -21.90
C LEU A 759 -28.96 11.38 -22.96
N ALA A 760 -28.00 12.24 -22.59
CA ALA A 760 -26.94 12.65 -23.52
C ALA A 760 -26.05 11.47 -23.96
N ALA A 761 -25.73 10.54 -23.04
CA ALA A 761 -24.97 9.35 -23.37
C ALA A 761 -25.76 8.45 -24.32
N LEU A 762 -27.05 8.24 -24.05
CA LEU A 762 -27.94 7.42 -24.89
C LEU A 762 -28.14 8.01 -26.29
N ILE A 763 -28.32 9.33 -26.41
CA ILE A 763 -28.41 10.02 -27.72
C ILE A 763 -27.11 9.84 -28.50
N ALA A 764 -25.95 10.01 -27.87
CA ALA A 764 -24.66 9.86 -28.54
C ALA A 764 -24.45 8.43 -29.05
N MET A 765 -24.79 7.42 -28.25
CA MET A 765 -24.78 6.00 -28.65
C MET A 765 -25.70 5.76 -29.86
N GLY A 766 -26.91 6.33 -29.83
CA GLY A 766 -27.86 6.25 -30.93
C GLY A 766 -27.39 6.92 -32.22
N ILE A 767 -26.70 8.06 -32.12
CA ILE A 767 -26.08 8.73 -33.27
C ILE A 767 -24.97 7.85 -33.86
N ILE A 768 -24.13 7.22 -33.04
CA ILE A 768 -23.06 6.33 -33.51
C ILE A 768 -23.62 5.11 -34.22
N ASP A 769 -24.65 4.47 -33.66
CA ASP A 769 -25.34 3.36 -34.35
C ASP A 769 -25.94 3.82 -35.68
N ALA A 770 -26.55 5.01 -35.73
CA ALA A 770 -27.11 5.57 -36.96
C ALA A 770 -26.03 5.87 -38.02
N LEU A 771 -24.86 6.38 -37.62
CA LEU A 771 -23.72 6.59 -38.53
C LEU A 771 -23.27 5.28 -39.18
N ARG A 772 -23.24 4.18 -38.40
CA ARG A 772 -22.93 2.84 -38.90
C ARG A 772 -24.04 2.30 -39.81
N GLU A 773 -25.30 2.36 -39.38
CA GLU A 773 -26.46 1.85 -40.14
C GLU A 773 -26.58 2.55 -41.51
N GLU A 774 -26.30 3.84 -41.59
CA GLU A 774 -26.34 4.63 -42.83
C GLU A 774 -25.06 4.50 -43.69
N GLY A 775 -24.06 3.74 -43.23
CA GLY A 775 -22.79 3.55 -43.94
C GLY A 775 -21.95 4.83 -44.08
N ILE A 776 -22.17 5.83 -43.22
CA ILE A 776 -21.42 7.09 -43.21
C ILE A 776 -20.01 6.85 -42.64
N VAL A 777 -19.92 6.03 -41.59
CA VAL A 777 -18.68 5.70 -40.91
C VAL A 777 -18.72 4.24 -40.48
N ASP A 778 -17.61 3.52 -40.68
CA ASP A 778 -17.38 2.23 -40.05
C ASP A 778 -16.47 2.42 -38.83
N TYR A 779 -17.05 2.93 -37.74
CA TYR A 779 -16.29 3.20 -36.52
C TYR A 779 -15.66 1.91 -35.95
N GLU A 780 -16.27 0.75 -36.21
CA GLU A 780 -15.78 -0.55 -35.75
C GLU A 780 -14.42 -0.92 -36.41
N ALA A 781 -14.12 -0.37 -37.59
CA ALA A 781 -12.87 -0.58 -38.30
C ALA A 781 -11.72 0.35 -37.85
N TYR A 782 -12.00 1.35 -37.02
CA TYR A 782 -10.98 2.28 -36.55
C TYR A 782 -10.20 1.72 -35.35
N GLU A 783 -8.90 1.99 -35.36
CA GLU A 783 -8.01 1.67 -34.24
C GLU A 783 -8.35 2.55 -33.03
N GLU A 784 -8.28 1.96 -31.83
CA GLU A 784 -8.50 2.68 -30.58
C GLU A 784 -7.55 3.88 -30.48
N GLY A 785 -8.08 5.04 -30.11
CA GLY A 785 -7.28 6.26 -29.96
C GLY A 785 -6.83 6.91 -31.26
N SER A 786 -7.20 6.37 -32.43
CA SER A 786 -6.97 7.04 -33.72
C SER A 786 -7.77 8.36 -33.83
N ALA A 787 -7.33 9.26 -34.70
CA ALA A 787 -7.99 10.55 -34.88
C ALA A 787 -9.44 10.39 -35.39
N GLU A 788 -9.69 9.46 -36.30
CA GLU A 788 -11.02 9.14 -36.80
C GLU A 788 -11.93 8.60 -35.70
N TRP A 789 -11.41 7.70 -34.87
CA TRP A 789 -12.12 7.18 -33.71
C TRP A 789 -12.55 8.30 -32.76
N LEU A 790 -11.58 9.11 -32.30
CA LEU A 790 -11.85 10.22 -31.40
C LEU A 790 -12.80 11.25 -32.03
N HIS A 791 -12.65 11.53 -33.33
CA HIS A 791 -13.51 12.46 -34.04
C HIS A 791 -14.99 12.04 -34.02
N VAL A 792 -15.29 10.76 -34.26
CA VAL A 792 -16.67 10.23 -34.20
C VAL A 792 -17.26 10.43 -32.81
N LEU A 793 -16.54 10.02 -31.76
CA LEU A 793 -17.02 10.12 -30.39
C LEU A 793 -17.23 11.58 -29.96
N ILE A 794 -16.29 12.47 -30.30
CA ILE A 794 -16.38 13.90 -29.99
C ILE A 794 -17.61 14.54 -30.63
N GLU A 795 -17.83 14.33 -31.93
CA GLU A 795 -18.93 14.98 -32.65
C GLU A 795 -20.29 14.41 -32.25
N ALA A 796 -20.39 13.10 -32.03
CA ALA A 796 -21.61 12.48 -31.51
C ALA A 796 -21.98 13.05 -30.13
N MET A 797 -21.00 13.19 -29.24
CA MET A 797 -21.21 13.83 -27.92
C MET A 797 -21.59 15.31 -28.04
N ARG A 798 -21.00 16.08 -28.96
CA ARG A 798 -21.39 17.49 -29.17
C ARG A 798 -22.84 17.63 -29.61
N LEU A 799 -23.28 16.79 -30.54
CA LEU A 799 -24.68 16.76 -30.98
C LEU A 799 -25.61 16.39 -29.82
N ALA A 800 -25.24 15.38 -29.02
CA ALA A 800 -26.03 14.95 -27.88
C ALA A 800 -26.09 16.01 -26.77
N PHE A 801 -25.00 16.71 -26.47
CA PHE A 801 -24.99 17.80 -25.49
C PHE A 801 -25.85 18.98 -25.92
N ALA A 802 -25.87 19.32 -27.21
CA ALA A 802 -26.75 20.37 -27.71
C ALA A 802 -28.23 20.01 -27.45
N ASP A 803 -28.61 18.74 -27.67
CA ASP A 803 -29.97 18.28 -27.40
C ASP A 803 -30.26 18.21 -25.89
N ALA A 804 -29.32 17.70 -25.11
CA ALA A 804 -29.44 17.63 -23.65
C ALA A 804 -29.66 19.02 -23.04
N HIS A 805 -28.88 20.03 -23.43
CA HIS A 805 -29.03 21.40 -22.95
C HIS A 805 -30.36 22.03 -23.39
N ALA A 806 -30.83 21.72 -24.60
CA ALA A 806 -32.06 22.30 -25.13
C ALA A 806 -33.33 21.71 -24.48
N TYR A 807 -33.33 20.43 -24.10
CA TYR A 807 -34.55 19.71 -23.73
C TYR A 807 -34.61 19.19 -22.29
N ILE A 808 -33.47 18.90 -21.63
CA ILE A 808 -33.48 18.31 -20.29
C ILE A 808 -33.89 19.37 -19.26
N ALA A 809 -34.95 19.07 -18.52
CA ALA A 809 -35.49 19.86 -17.42
C ALA A 809 -36.21 18.92 -16.43
N ASP A 810 -36.81 19.48 -15.37
CA ASP A 810 -37.69 18.73 -14.47
C ASP A 810 -38.90 18.15 -15.22
N PRO A 811 -39.04 16.81 -15.32
CA PRO A 811 -40.13 16.18 -16.06
C PRO A 811 -41.51 16.40 -15.42
N GLN A 812 -41.57 16.82 -14.15
CA GLN A 812 -42.84 17.12 -13.49
C GLN A 812 -43.39 18.50 -13.85
N VAL A 813 -42.54 19.39 -14.37
CA VAL A 813 -42.92 20.75 -14.79
C VAL A 813 -42.95 20.86 -16.31
N VAL A 814 -42.00 20.21 -17.00
CA VAL A 814 -41.86 20.28 -18.45
C VAL A 814 -41.88 18.89 -19.05
N LYS A 815 -42.67 18.70 -20.13
CA LYS A 815 -42.67 17.44 -20.88
C LYS A 815 -41.40 17.31 -21.71
N VAL A 816 -40.43 16.53 -21.21
CA VAL A 816 -39.21 16.20 -21.95
C VAL A 816 -39.50 15.08 -22.97
N PRO A 817 -39.24 15.27 -24.28
CA PRO A 817 -39.61 14.31 -25.32
C PRO A 817 -38.58 13.17 -25.45
N VAL A 818 -38.39 12.39 -24.39
CA VAL A 818 -37.35 11.33 -24.32
C VAL A 818 -37.49 10.30 -25.45
N GLU A 819 -38.71 9.82 -25.70
CA GLU A 819 -38.98 8.81 -26.74
C GLU A 819 -38.65 9.33 -28.14
N ASP A 820 -38.99 10.59 -28.43
CA ASP A 820 -38.69 11.21 -29.73
C ASP A 820 -37.18 11.40 -29.92
N LEU A 821 -36.47 11.84 -28.87
CA LEU A 821 -35.01 12.06 -28.89
C LEU A 821 -34.21 10.75 -29.05
N LEU A 822 -34.75 9.62 -28.59
CA LEU A 822 -34.15 8.29 -28.76
C LEU A 822 -34.71 7.51 -29.96
N SER A 823 -35.64 8.10 -30.72
CA SER A 823 -36.21 7.45 -31.89
C SER A 823 -35.17 7.28 -33.01
N LYS A 824 -35.19 6.13 -33.70
CA LYS A 824 -34.28 5.88 -34.83
C LYS A 824 -34.36 6.96 -35.92
N GLY A 825 -35.56 7.49 -36.17
CA GLY A 825 -35.77 8.54 -37.16
C GLY A 825 -35.05 9.85 -36.79
N TYR A 826 -35.15 10.26 -35.52
CA TYR A 826 -34.45 11.45 -35.02
C TYR A 826 -32.93 11.25 -35.02
N LEU A 827 -32.44 10.13 -34.49
CA LEU A 827 -31.01 9.83 -34.43
C LEU A 827 -30.35 9.79 -35.81
N ARG A 828 -31.03 9.22 -36.82
CA ARG A 828 -30.58 9.29 -38.23
C ARG A 828 -30.54 10.71 -38.77
N ALA A 829 -31.52 11.54 -38.43
CA ALA A 829 -31.52 12.95 -38.82
C ALA A 829 -30.35 13.72 -38.19
N ARG A 830 -30.01 13.43 -36.92
CA ARG A 830 -28.84 14.00 -36.24
C ARG A 830 -27.52 13.50 -36.85
N ALA A 831 -27.43 12.20 -37.16
CA ALA A 831 -26.24 11.59 -37.79
C ALA A 831 -25.87 12.23 -39.14
N LYS A 832 -26.84 12.73 -39.92
CA LYS A 832 -26.58 13.46 -41.17
C LYS A 832 -25.83 14.79 -41.00
N LEU A 833 -25.75 15.32 -39.78
CA LEU A 833 -24.97 16.52 -39.47
C LEU A 833 -23.48 16.22 -39.29
N PHE A 834 -23.11 14.95 -39.09
CA PHE A 834 -21.72 14.54 -38.96
C PHE A 834 -20.96 14.68 -40.29
N SER A 835 -19.71 15.12 -40.21
CA SER A 835 -18.77 15.14 -41.33
C SER A 835 -17.54 14.33 -40.96
N PRO A 836 -17.14 13.29 -41.73
CA PRO A 836 -15.95 12.49 -41.42
C PRO A 836 -14.62 13.26 -41.51
N LYS A 837 -14.61 14.45 -42.13
CA LYS A 837 -13.38 15.19 -42.47
C LYS A 837 -13.22 16.49 -41.70
N ALA A 838 -14.27 16.96 -41.02
CA ALA A 838 -14.26 18.28 -40.42
C ALA A 838 -15.23 18.37 -39.25
N ALA A 839 -14.80 19.04 -38.18
CA ALA A 839 -15.65 19.42 -37.06
C ALA A 839 -16.76 20.37 -37.52
N VAL A 840 -17.99 20.12 -37.09
CA VAL A 840 -19.17 20.90 -37.47
C VAL A 840 -19.05 22.35 -36.95
N ALA A 841 -19.25 23.32 -37.85
CA ALA A 841 -18.91 24.72 -37.61
C ALA A 841 -19.85 25.46 -36.63
N GLN A 842 -21.14 25.13 -36.65
CA GLN A 842 -22.18 25.71 -35.80
C GLN A 842 -23.18 24.62 -35.39
N TYR A 843 -23.05 24.16 -34.15
CA TYR A 843 -24.14 23.50 -33.46
C TYR A 843 -25.14 24.61 -33.06
N LYS A 844 -26.41 24.51 -33.45
CA LYS A 844 -27.44 25.45 -32.96
C LYS A 844 -27.52 25.30 -31.42
N GLN A 845 -26.78 26.20 -30.76
CA GLN A 845 -26.58 26.44 -29.34
C GLN A 845 -26.27 25.21 -28.45
N GLY A 846 -24.98 25.05 -28.12
CA GLY A 846 -24.55 24.29 -26.94
C GLY A 846 -23.55 25.12 -26.16
N ARG A 847 -23.78 25.30 -24.86
CA ARG A 847 -22.84 25.91 -23.90
C ARG A 847 -22.52 24.81 -22.87
N PRO A 848 -21.36 24.13 -22.92
CA PRO A 848 -21.02 23.17 -21.87
C PRO A 848 -21.01 23.90 -20.52
N LEU A 849 -21.72 23.35 -19.54
CA LEU A 849 -21.75 23.87 -18.17
C LEU A 849 -20.38 23.67 -17.50
N PRO A 850 -20.01 24.49 -16.50
CA PRO A 850 -18.85 24.23 -15.66
C PRO A 850 -18.85 22.80 -15.13
N THR A 851 -17.68 22.17 -15.13
CA THR A 851 -17.44 20.82 -14.62
C THR A 851 -17.55 20.81 -13.11
N GLY A 852 -18.44 20.00 -12.56
CA GLY A 852 -18.62 19.78 -11.13
C GLY A 852 -17.89 18.55 -10.61
N ASP A 853 -17.62 18.54 -9.30
CA ASP A 853 -17.08 17.40 -8.56
C ASP A 853 -18.18 16.47 -8.10
N THR A 854 -17.90 15.17 -8.09
CA THR A 854 -18.90 14.13 -7.84
C THR A 854 -18.19 12.92 -7.27
N VAL A 855 -18.90 11.97 -6.67
CA VAL A 855 -18.37 10.63 -6.43
C VAL A 855 -19.31 9.60 -7.02
N TYR A 856 -18.73 8.69 -7.82
CA TYR A 856 -19.40 7.51 -8.35
C TYR A 856 -18.85 6.26 -7.68
N PHE A 857 -19.72 5.31 -7.33
CA PHE A 857 -19.32 4.01 -6.83
C PHE A 857 -20.40 2.97 -7.13
N THR A 858 -20.04 1.69 -7.02
CA THR A 858 -20.95 0.59 -7.30
C THR A 858 -20.63 -0.61 -6.41
N ALA A 859 -21.67 -1.37 -6.07
CA ALA A 859 -21.56 -2.61 -5.32
C ALA A 859 -22.38 -3.71 -6.00
N ALA A 860 -21.91 -4.95 -5.87
CA ALA A 860 -22.64 -6.13 -6.28
C ALA A 860 -22.51 -7.23 -5.21
N ASP A 861 -23.53 -8.06 -5.07
CA ASP A 861 -23.58 -9.09 -4.02
C ASP A 861 -23.54 -10.52 -4.59
N LYS A 862 -23.46 -11.49 -3.66
CA LYS A 862 -23.45 -12.92 -3.98
C LYS A 862 -24.75 -13.43 -4.63
N ASP A 863 -25.86 -12.71 -4.45
CA ASP A 863 -27.18 -13.09 -4.93
C ASP A 863 -27.43 -12.58 -6.36
N GLY A 864 -26.48 -11.83 -6.92
CA GLY A 864 -26.52 -11.33 -8.28
C GLY A 864 -27.02 -9.90 -8.39
N ASN A 865 -27.41 -9.26 -7.28
CA ASN A 865 -27.89 -7.88 -7.32
C ASN A 865 -26.73 -6.92 -7.47
N ALA A 866 -26.99 -5.77 -8.08
CA ALA A 866 -26.01 -4.70 -8.20
C ALA A 866 -26.69 -3.34 -8.07
N ILE A 867 -25.93 -2.35 -7.59
CA ILE A 867 -26.35 -0.96 -7.54
C ILE A 867 -25.26 -0.07 -8.13
N SER A 868 -25.67 0.83 -9.02
CA SER A 868 -24.88 1.90 -9.62
C SER A 868 -25.38 3.19 -9.01
N ILE A 869 -24.53 3.90 -8.26
CA ILE A 869 -24.97 5.03 -7.46
C ILE A 869 -23.96 6.16 -7.56
N ILE A 870 -24.49 7.38 -7.58
CA ILE A 870 -23.70 8.60 -7.73
C ILE A 870 -24.28 9.70 -6.86
N MET A 871 -23.40 10.53 -6.29
CA MET A 871 -23.76 11.62 -5.40
C MET A 871 -22.79 12.78 -5.48
N SER A 872 -23.27 14.00 -5.20
CA SER A 872 -22.47 15.21 -5.43
C SER A 872 -23.06 16.44 -4.74
N ASN A 873 -22.17 17.34 -4.32
CA ASN A 873 -22.48 18.71 -3.89
C ASN A 873 -22.48 19.75 -5.05
N TYR A 874 -22.50 19.25 -6.29
CA TYR A 874 -22.25 19.97 -7.53
C TYR A 874 -20.79 20.38 -7.76
N LEU A 875 -20.33 21.51 -7.23
CA LEU A 875 -18.96 22.00 -7.45
C LEU A 875 -18.20 21.99 -6.14
N GLY A 876 -17.18 21.15 -6.00
CA GLY A 876 -16.38 21.08 -4.78
C GLY A 876 -17.23 20.87 -3.52
N PHE A 877 -16.97 21.73 -2.53
CA PHE A 877 -17.76 21.87 -1.31
C PHE A 877 -19.15 22.50 -1.51
N GLY A 878 -19.65 22.60 -2.73
CA GLY A 878 -20.91 23.25 -3.07
C GLY A 878 -20.81 24.76 -2.91
N THR A 879 -21.66 25.32 -2.05
CA THR A 879 -21.61 26.74 -1.67
C THR A 879 -20.50 27.03 -0.65
N GLY A 880 -19.91 26.00 -0.05
CA GLY A 880 -19.07 26.10 1.14
C GLY A 880 -19.85 26.41 2.41
N VAL A 881 -21.15 26.73 2.38
CA VAL A 881 -21.90 27.05 3.60
C VAL A 881 -22.11 25.80 4.44
N VAL A 882 -21.69 25.82 5.71
CA VAL A 882 -21.82 24.71 6.67
C VAL A 882 -22.91 25.03 7.70
N PRO A 883 -24.01 24.25 7.77
CA PRO A 883 -24.96 24.34 8.87
C PRO A 883 -24.28 24.07 10.21
N ARG A 884 -24.46 24.98 11.17
CA ARG A 884 -23.74 24.94 12.46
C ARG A 884 -23.97 23.60 13.17
N GLY A 885 -22.88 22.97 13.61
CA GLY A 885 -22.91 21.69 14.34
C GLY A 885 -23.34 20.47 13.52
N CYS A 886 -23.39 20.58 12.18
CA CYS A 886 -23.76 19.47 11.30
C CYS A 886 -22.60 18.83 10.54
N GLY A 887 -21.50 19.56 10.33
CA GLY A 887 -20.25 19.01 9.75
C GLY A 887 -20.29 18.70 8.25
N PHE A 888 -21.28 19.18 7.49
CA PHE A 888 -21.33 19.06 6.03
C PHE A 888 -21.58 20.43 5.39
N SER A 889 -21.21 20.60 4.11
CA SER A 889 -21.54 21.80 3.34
C SER A 889 -22.80 21.62 2.49
N LEU A 890 -23.49 22.71 2.19
CA LEU A 890 -24.64 22.74 1.30
C LEU A 890 -24.21 22.74 -0.16
N GLN A 891 -24.81 21.89 -0.97
CA GLN A 891 -24.58 21.83 -2.42
C GLN A 891 -24.89 23.15 -3.14
N SER A 892 -24.32 23.35 -4.33
CA SER A 892 -24.58 24.49 -5.21
C SER A 892 -25.41 24.12 -6.46
N ARG A 893 -26.24 23.08 -6.37
CA ARG A 893 -26.96 22.44 -7.50
C ARG A 893 -27.89 23.38 -8.27
N GLY A 894 -28.41 24.43 -7.65
CA GLY A 894 -29.19 25.49 -8.29
C GLY A 894 -28.42 26.23 -9.41
N GLY A 895 -27.09 26.15 -9.44
CA GLY A 895 -26.27 26.58 -10.58
C GLY A 895 -26.59 25.84 -11.89
N GLY A 896 -27.32 24.72 -11.81
CA GLY A 896 -27.86 23.99 -12.95
C GLY A 896 -29.02 24.67 -13.66
N PHE A 897 -29.68 25.69 -13.08
CA PHE A 897 -30.74 26.44 -13.77
C PHE A 897 -30.20 27.40 -14.82
N VAL A 898 -31.03 27.69 -15.82
CA VAL A 898 -30.80 28.77 -16.78
C VAL A 898 -31.65 29.98 -16.37
N LEU A 899 -31.03 31.13 -16.12
CA LEU A 899 -31.75 32.36 -15.75
C LEU A 899 -32.22 33.13 -16.99
N GLU A 900 -32.90 32.44 -17.90
CA GLU A 900 -33.46 32.97 -19.14
C GLU A 900 -34.93 32.56 -19.25
N GLU A 901 -35.80 33.55 -19.40
CA GLU A 901 -37.24 33.32 -19.56
C GLU A 901 -37.52 32.52 -20.84
N GLY A 902 -38.41 31.52 -20.75
CA GLY A 902 -38.75 30.65 -21.86
C GLY A 902 -37.82 29.45 -22.08
N HIS A 903 -36.68 29.37 -21.39
CA HIS A 903 -35.86 28.15 -21.40
C HIS A 903 -36.55 27.01 -20.64
N PRO A 904 -36.59 25.75 -21.12
CA PRO A 904 -37.24 24.63 -20.41
C PRO A 904 -36.73 24.44 -18.98
N ASN A 905 -35.43 24.60 -18.78
CA ASN A 905 -34.77 24.57 -17.48
C ASN A 905 -34.63 25.97 -16.82
N CYS A 906 -35.59 26.87 -17.07
CA CYS A 906 -35.66 28.16 -16.37
C CYS A 906 -35.90 27.96 -14.87
N LEU A 907 -35.34 28.84 -14.04
CA LEU A 907 -35.53 28.83 -12.58
C LEU A 907 -36.99 29.12 -12.22
N GLU A 908 -37.60 28.15 -11.55
CA GLU A 908 -38.92 28.26 -10.93
C GLU A 908 -38.85 27.70 -9.51
N GLY A 909 -39.64 28.24 -8.59
CA GLY A 909 -39.69 27.76 -7.21
C GLY A 909 -40.32 26.37 -7.14
N GLY A 910 -39.74 25.45 -6.36
CA GLY A 910 -40.21 24.07 -6.25
C GLY A 910 -39.85 23.18 -7.46
N LYS A 911 -39.02 23.65 -8.39
CA LYS A 911 -38.56 22.90 -9.57
C LYS A 911 -37.20 22.26 -9.31
N ARG A 912 -36.90 21.13 -9.94
CA ARG A 912 -35.55 20.53 -9.90
C ARG A 912 -34.66 21.12 -11.01
N PRO A 913 -33.38 21.43 -10.73
CA PRO A 913 -32.47 21.91 -11.77
C PRO A 913 -32.06 20.79 -12.72
N TYR A 914 -31.58 21.12 -13.93
CA TYR A 914 -30.78 20.20 -14.74
C TYR A 914 -29.65 19.59 -13.89
N HIS A 915 -29.52 18.27 -13.93
CA HIS A 915 -28.65 17.53 -13.04
C HIS A 915 -27.53 16.81 -13.79
N THR A 916 -26.29 16.98 -13.32
CA THR A 916 -25.11 16.42 -13.99
C THR A 916 -24.81 14.97 -13.61
N ILE A 917 -25.19 14.53 -12.41
CA ILE A 917 -24.85 13.18 -11.92
C ILE A 917 -25.70 12.11 -12.59
N ILE A 918 -25.02 11.07 -13.10
CA ILE A 918 -25.63 9.96 -13.83
C ILE A 918 -25.01 8.61 -13.43
N PRO A 919 -25.80 7.66 -12.92
CA PRO A 919 -25.39 6.27 -12.79
C PRO A 919 -25.76 5.47 -14.05
N ALA A 920 -24.95 4.48 -14.42
CA ALA A 920 -25.26 3.61 -15.56
C ALA A 920 -25.22 2.11 -15.25
N MET A 921 -26.03 1.36 -15.97
CA MET A 921 -26.00 -0.10 -16.01
C MET A 921 -26.16 -0.60 -17.43
N VAL A 922 -25.65 -1.80 -17.71
CA VAL A 922 -25.83 -2.48 -18.99
C VAL A 922 -26.38 -3.86 -18.73
N THR A 923 -27.42 -4.23 -19.48
CA THR A 923 -27.97 -5.58 -19.51
C THR A 923 -27.83 -6.18 -20.91
N GLN A 924 -27.67 -7.50 -20.99
CA GLN A 924 -27.69 -8.24 -22.24
C GLN A 924 -28.64 -9.44 -22.10
N GLY A 925 -29.64 -9.55 -22.99
CA GLY A 925 -30.66 -10.60 -22.88
C GLY A 925 -31.46 -10.57 -21.58
N GLY A 926 -31.62 -9.38 -20.97
CA GLY A 926 -32.30 -9.18 -19.69
C GLY A 926 -31.43 -9.47 -18.45
N GLU A 927 -30.24 -10.03 -18.62
CA GLU A 927 -29.29 -10.26 -17.53
C GLU A 927 -28.36 -9.06 -17.34
N LEU A 928 -27.96 -8.77 -16.11
CA LEU A 928 -26.91 -7.78 -15.85
C LEU A 928 -25.62 -8.18 -16.58
N TYR A 929 -25.09 -7.25 -17.37
CA TYR A 929 -23.78 -7.33 -17.99
C TYR A 929 -22.76 -6.58 -17.14
N MET A 930 -22.99 -5.29 -16.87
CA MET A 930 -22.13 -4.52 -15.96
C MET A 930 -22.87 -3.37 -15.27
N SER A 931 -22.37 -2.99 -14.10
CA SER A 931 -22.71 -1.76 -13.39
C SER A 931 -21.51 -0.83 -13.45
N TYR A 932 -21.69 0.40 -13.96
CA TYR A 932 -20.56 1.29 -14.22
C TYR A 932 -20.95 2.78 -14.22
N GLY A 933 -19.93 3.62 -14.15
CA GLY A 933 -20.09 5.06 -14.19
C GLY A 933 -18.74 5.76 -14.20
N VAL A 934 -18.71 7.00 -14.69
CA VAL A 934 -17.51 7.84 -14.75
C VAL A 934 -17.85 9.21 -14.18
N MET A 935 -17.18 9.58 -13.10
CA MET A 935 -17.35 10.83 -12.38
C MET A 935 -16.88 12.06 -13.20
N GLY A 936 -17.34 13.28 -12.88
CA GLY A 936 -16.75 14.53 -13.41
C GLY A 936 -17.70 15.49 -14.16
N GLY A 937 -18.86 15.82 -13.59
CA GLY A 937 -19.79 16.80 -14.19
C GLY A 937 -20.17 16.54 -15.65
N ALA A 938 -19.75 17.40 -16.58
CA ALA A 938 -20.00 17.22 -18.02
C ALA A 938 -19.17 16.08 -18.64
N MET A 939 -18.12 15.59 -17.98
CA MET A 939 -17.36 14.42 -18.42
C MET A 939 -18.20 13.14 -18.33
N GLN A 940 -19.18 13.06 -17.43
CA GLN A 940 -19.87 11.80 -17.13
C GLN A 940 -20.47 11.11 -18.37
N PRO A 941 -21.28 11.77 -19.24
CA PRO A 941 -21.88 11.12 -20.42
C PRO A 941 -20.81 10.72 -21.45
N GLN A 942 -19.75 11.51 -21.57
CA GLN A 942 -18.63 11.25 -22.47
C GLN A 942 -17.80 10.06 -21.96
N GLY A 943 -17.60 9.97 -20.64
CA GLY A 943 -16.93 8.85 -19.99
C GLY A 943 -17.76 7.57 -20.07
N HIS A 944 -19.09 7.67 -19.86
CA HIS A 944 -20.02 6.55 -20.03
C HIS A 944 -19.93 5.98 -21.44
N LEU A 945 -19.88 6.84 -22.45
CA LEU A 945 -19.70 6.45 -23.85
C LEU A 945 -18.33 5.79 -24.09
N GLN A 946 -17.25 6.47 -23.70
CA GLN A 946 -15.87 6.00 -23.94
C GLN A 946 -15.61 4.64 -23.28
N VAL A 947 -15.95 4.49 -21.99
CA VAL A 947 -15.76 3.23 -21.25
C VAL A 947 -16.58 2.10 -21.84
N LEU A 948 -17.86 2.37 -22.16
CA LEU A 948 -18.74 1.36 -22.75
C LEU A 948 -18.19 0.84 -24.08
N ILE A 949 -17.79 1.74 -24.97
CA ILE A 949 -17.30 1.35 -26.28
C ILE A 949 -15.98 0.58 -26.16
N ASN A 950 -15.08 0.97 -25.26
CA ASN A 950 -13.83 0.23 -25.03
C ASN A 950 -14.11 -1.22 -24.54
N MET A 951 -15.11 -1.40 -23.67
CA MET A 951 -15.54 -2.72 -23.21
C MET A 951 -16.19 -3.55 -24.34
N LEU A 952 -17.15 -2.96 -25.06
CA LEU A 952 -17.97 -3.70 -26.02
C LEU A 952 -17.27 -3.94 -27.35
N HIS A 953 -16.56 -2.94 -27.87
CA HIS A 953 -15.92 -3.00 -29.20
C HIS A 953 -14.47 -3.50 -29.11
N HIS A 954 -13.64 -2.85 -28.29
CA HIS A 954 -12.23 -3.23 -28.12
C HIS A 954 -12.03 -4.43 -27.18
N ARG A 955 -13.11 -4.96 -26.59
CA ARG A 955 -13.10 -6.13 -25.69
C ARG A 955 -12.18 -5.96 -24.49
N HIS A 956 -12.02 -4.72 -24.03
CA HIS A 956 -11.26 -4.46 -22.82
C HIS A 956 -11.93 -5.13 -21.63
N HIS A 957 -11.11 -5.63 -20.71
CA HIS A 957 -11.59 -5.97 -19.37
C HIS A 957 -11.79 -4.68 -18.55
N PRO A 958 -12.52 -4.73 -17.42
CA PRO A 958 -12.91 -3.53 -16.66
C PRO A 958 -11.77 -2.53 -16.40
N GLN A 959 -10.63 -3.02 -15.87
CA GLN A 959 -9.48 -2.15 -15.61
C GLN A 959 -8.89 -1.51 -16.89
N ALA A 960 -8.73 -2.27 -17.98
CA ALA A 960 -8.17 -1.74 -19.23
C ALA A 960 -9.10 -0.69 -19.87
N ALA A 961 -10.42 -0.84 -19.74
CA ALA A 961 -11.38 0.16 -20.21
C ALA A 961 -11.27 1.48 -19.42
N LEU A 962 -10.95 1.41 -18.12
CA LEU A 962 -10.73 2.59 -17.28
C LEU A 962 -9.35 3.22 -17.51
N ASP A 963 -8.31 2.41 -17.73
CA ASP A 963 -6.93 2.87 -17.98
C ASP A 963 -6.79 3.57 -19.34
N ALA A 964 -7.65 3.25 -20.29
CA ALA A 964 -7.68 3.85 -21.63
C ALA A 964 -7.71 5.38 -21.57
N LYS A 965 -7.03 6.02 -22.53
CA LYS A 965 -6.90 7.48 -22.62
C LYS A 965 -8.21 8.11 -23.09
N ARG A 966 -8.60 9.20 -22.43
CA ARG A 966 -9.88 9.87 -22.60
C ARG A 966 -9.73 11.25 -23.22
N PHE A 967 -10.82 11.70 -23.82
CA PHE A 967 -11.06 13.09 -24.14
C PHE A 967 -12.16 13.66 -23.25
N CYS A 968 -12.14 14.98 -23.08
CA CYS A 968 -13.23 15.74 -22.45
C CYS A 968 -13.52 17.02 -23.25
N ILE A 969 -14.76 17.17 -23.71
CA ILE A 969 -15.23 18.40 -24.37
C ILE A 969 -15.47 19.48 -23.31
N GLY A 970 -14.90 20.67 -23.50
CA GLY A 970 -15.30 21.89 -22.76
C GLY A 970 -14.60 22.19 -21.42
N SER A 971 -13.47 21.56 -21.10
CA SER A 971 -12.83 21.70 -19.77
C SER A 971 -11.50 22.47 -19.81
N LEU A 972 -11.51 23.75 -19.39
CA LEU A 972 -10.38 24.44 -18.75
C LEU A 972 -10.89 25.69 -18.02
N ALA A 973 -11.41 25.53 -16.79
CA ALA A 973 -11.39 26.58 -15.77
C ALA A 973 -11.96 26.04 -14.45
N TRP A 974 -11.13 25.37 -13.66
CA TRP A 974 -11.45 25.15 -12.25
C TRP A 974 -11.23 26.41 -11.40
N SER A 975 -10.59 27.47 -11.92
CA SER A 975 -10.19 28.60 -11.05
C SER A 975 -9.89 29.95 -11.73
N VAL A 976 -10.54 30.35 -12.84
CA VAL A 976 -10.30 31.70 -13.41
C VAL A 976 -11.60 32.49 -13.59
N PRO A 977 -11.97 33.34 -12.61
CA PRO A 977 -12.99 34.36 -12.80
C PRO A 977 -12.64 35.24 -14.02
N GLY A 978 -13.60 35.48 -14.92
CA GLY A 978 -13.47 36.46 -16.01
C GLY A 978 -13.10 35.94 -17.40
N LYS A 979 -13.07 34.62 -17.66
CA LYS A 979 -12.83 34.04 -19.00
C LYS A 979 -14.04 33.27 -19.59
N GLU A 980 -15.26 33.73 -19.35
CA GLU A 980 -16.49 32.98 -19.66
C GLU A 980 -16.90 32.83 -21.16
N GLN A 981 -16.06 33.17 -22.14
CA GLN A 981 -16.56 33.40 -23.52
C GLN A 981 -16.03 32.51 -24.67
N PHE A 982 -15.27 31.44 -24.47
CA PHE A 982 -14.79 30.62 -25.61
C PHE A 982 -14.88 29.09 -25.44
N TYR A 983 -16.07 28.56 -25.16
CA TYR A 983 -16.27 27.13 -24.84
C TYR A 983 -16.66 26.21 -26.00
N ASN A 984 -16.90 26.72 -27.21
CA ASN A 984 -17.61 25.91 -28.22
C ASN A 984 -16.72 24.96 -29.05
N ARG A 985 -15.41 24.84 -28.80
CA ARG A 985 -14.52 23.98 -29.63
C ARG A 985 -13.37 23.28 -28.91
N VAL A 986 -13.16 23.54 -27.63
CA VAL A 986 -12.04 22.97 -26.87
C VAL A 986 -12.31 21.51 -26.53
N VAL A 987 -11.34 20.65 -26.83
CA VAL A 987 -11.30 19.25 -26.42
C VAL A 987 -10.00 19.04 -25.67
N ALA A 988 -10.13 18.75 -24.39
CA ALA A 988 -9.02 18.30 -23.56
C ALA A 988 -8.71 16.85 -23.91
N LEU A 989 -7.44 16.51 -24.03
CA LEU A 989 -6.91 15.17 -24.26
C LEU A 989 -5.90 14.81 -23.17
N GLU A 990 -5.89 13.56 -22.76
CA GLU A 990 -4.90 13.06 -21.81
C GLU A 990 -3.48 13.04 -22.38
N ASP A 991 -2.50 13.18 -21.48
CA ASP A 991 -1.11 12.99 -21.82
C ASP A 991 -0.84 11.53 -22.27
N GLY A 992 -0.01 11.40 -23.31
CA GLY A 992 0.31 10.12 -23.94
C GLY A 992 -0.47 9.78 -25.20
N ILE A 993 -1.43 10.61 -25.64
CA ILE A 993 -2.01 10.49 -26.99
C ILE A 993 -0.96 10.91 -28.04
N ASP A 994 -0.87 10.14 -29.12
CA ASP A 994 0.12 10.35 -30.18
C ASP A 994 0.04 11.78 -30.76
N PRO A 995 1.17 12.50 -30.89
CA PRO A 995 1.17 13.86 -31.45
C PRO A 995 0.62 13.95 -32.87
N GLY A 996 0.79 12.92 -33.70
CA GLY A 996 0.20 12.85 -35.05
C GLY A 996 -1.32 12.76 -35.01
N VAL A 997 -1.90 12.04 -34.03
CA VAL A 997 -3.35 12.03 -33.79
C VAL A 997 -3.85 13.42 -33.40
N ILE A 998 -3.12 14.12 -32.52
CA ILE A 998 -3.46 15.49 -32.08
C ILE A 998 -3.47 16.45 -33.28
N GLU A 999 -2.43 16.43 -34.11
CA GLU A 999 -2.34 17.30 -35.28
C GLU A 999 -3.41 16.98 -36.32
N LYS A 1000 -3.76 15.71 -36.48
CA LYS A 1000 -4.86 15.31 -37.38
C LYS A 1000 -6.22 15.78 -36.88
N LEU A 1001 -6.50 15.70 -35.58
CA LEU A 1001 -7.71 16.28 -34.98
C LEU A 1001 -7.75 17.81 -35.13
N ARG A 1002 -6.61 18.49 -34.98
CA ARG A 1002 -6.49 19.93 -35.25
C ARG A 1002 -6.77 20.27 -36.72
N ALA A 1003 -6.24 19.46 -37.64
CA ALA A 1003 -6.50 19.61 -39.07
C ALA A 1003 -7.98 19.39 -39.44
N MET A 1004 -8.69 18.52 -38.70
CA MET A 1004 -10.15 18.37 -38.78
C MET A 1004 -10.91 19.56 -38.16
N GLY A 1005 -10.24 20.50 -37.49
CA GLY A 1005 -10.84 21.73 -36.94
C GLY A 1005 -11.15 21.69 -35.44
N HIS A 1006 -10.74 20.65 -34.72
CA HIS A 1006 -10.87 20.59 -33.25
C HIS A 1006 -9.83 21.48 -32.57
N LYS A 1007 -10.20 22.20 -31.50
CA LYS A 1007 -9.23 22.91 -30.66
C LYS A 1007 -8.76 21.98 -29.56
N ILE A 1008 -7.59 21.37 -29.76
CA ILE A 1008 -7.04 20.37 -28.84
C ILE A 1008 -6.10 21.01 -27.81
N GLU A 1009 -6.35 20.70 -26.54
CA GLU A 1009 -5.50 21.00 -25.40
C GLU A 1009 -5.10 19.69 -24.71
N VAL A 1010 -3.82 19.56 -24.34
CA VAL A 1010 -3.31 18.35 -23.67
C VAL A 1010 -3.11 18.65 -22.20
N ILE A 1011 -3.74 17.87 -21.34
CA ILE A 1011 -3.74 18.08 -19.88
C ILE A 1011 -2.77 17.10 -19.21
N LYS A 1012 -1.96 17.63 -18.28
CA LYS A 1012 -0.84 16.91 -17.66
C LYS A 1012 -0.90 17.00 -16.13
N GLY A 1013 -0.28 16.01 -15.47
CA GLY A 1013 -0.18 15.98 -14.01
C GLY A 1013 -1.55 15.87 -13.32
N ASN A 1014 -1.69 16.50 -12.15
CA ASN A 1014 -2.89 16.39 -11.30
C ASN A 1014 -4.15 17.02 -11.93
N GLU A 1015 -3.99 17.87 -12.96
CA GLU A 1015 -5.12 18.42 -13.72
C GLU A 1015 -5.87 17.34 -14.52
N GLN A 1016 -5.34 16.11 -14.63
CA GLN A 1016 -6.03 14.99 -15.28
C GLN A 1016 -7.33 14.56 -14.59
N VAL A 1017 -7.65 15.10 -13.40
CA VAL A 1017 -8.95 14.93 -12.75
C VAL A 1017 -10.14 15.28 -13.66
N VAL A 1018 -9.93 16.16 -14.65
CA VAL A 1018 -10.96 16.55 -15.63
C VAL A 1018 -11.48 15.40 -16.50
N PHE A 1019 -10.73 14.30 -16.61
CA PHE A 1019 -11.14 13.11 -17.37
C PHE A 1019 -11.95 12.12 -16.54
N GLY A 1020 -12.31 12.50 -15.31
CA GLY A 1020 -13.19 11.74 -14.46
C GLY A 1020 -12.53 10.52 -13.81
N LYS A 1021 -13.25 9.96 -12.84
CA LYS A 1021 -12.87 8.74 -12.12
C LYS A 1021 -13.98 7.71 -12.30
N GLY A 1022 -13.70 6.62 -13.01
CA GLY A 1022 -14.67 5.56 -13.27
C GLY A 1022 -14.54 4.33 -12.37
N GLN A 1023 -15.67 3.65 -12.14
CA GLN A 1023 -15.72 2.36 -11.46
C GLN A 1023 -16.55 1.39 -12.29
N ILE A 1024 -16.17 0.11 -12.33
CA ILE A 1024 -16.88 -0.92 -13.11
C ILE A 1024 -16.96 -2.20 -12.30
N ILE A 1025 -18.16 -2.80 -12.23
CA ILE A 1025 -18.36 -4.20 -11.85
C ILE A 1025 -19.02 -4.92 -13.03
N LEU A 1026 -18.26 -5.82 -13.65
CA LEU A 1026 -18.68 -6.69 -14.74
C LEU A 1026 -19.14 -8.04 -14.18
N ARG A 1027 -20.32 -8.47 -14.61
CA ARG A 1027 -20.85 -9.80 -14.37
C ARG A 1027 -20.31 -10.78 -15.41
N THR A 1028 -19.72 -11.89 -14.97
CA THR A 1028 -19.34 -13.00 -15.84
C THR A 1028 -19.65 -14.33 -15.18
N THR A 1029 -19.52 -15.43 -15.92
CA THR A 1029 -19.77 -16.79 -15.44
C THR A 1029 -18.62 -17.69 -15.85
N ASP A 1030 -18.13 -18.52 -14.93
CA ASP A 1030 -17.15 -19.55 -15.27
C ASP A 1030 -17.80 -20.58 -16.22
N PRO A 1031 -17.36 -20.70 -17.48
CA PRO A 1031 -17.97 -21.64 -18.42
C PRO A 1031 -17.83 -23.11 -18.00
N ARG A 1032 -16.85 -23.44 -17.15
CA ARG A 1032 -16.63 -24.81 -16.66
C ARG A 1032 -17.54 -25.16 -15.48
N THR A 1033 -17.71 -24.23 -14.54
CA THR A 1033 -18.42 -24.52 -13.28
C THR A 1033 -19.83 -23.91 -13.23
N GLY A 1034 -20.16 -23.02 -14.16
CA GLY A 1034 -21.42 -22.27 -14.16
C GLY A 1034 -21.52 -21.25 -13.02
N LYS A 1035 -20.43 -21.00 -12.27
CA LYS A 1035 -20.45 -20.07 -11.14
C LYS A 1035 -20.37 -18.62 -11.59
N LEU A 1036 -21.17 -17.78 -10.94
CA LEU A 1036 -21.11 -16.33 -11.06
C LEU A 1036 -19.73 -15.81 -10.63
N ILE A 1037 -19.19 -14.88 -11.40
CA ILE A 1037 -17.93 -14.19 -11.12
C ILE A 1037 -18.18 -12.69 -11.29
N TRP A 1038 -17.68 -11.91 -10.34
CA TRP A 1038 -17.58 -10.46 -10.46
C TRP A 1038 -16.15 -10.08 -10.83
N ALA A 1039 -15.99 -9.38 -11.96
CA ALA A 1039 -14.74 -8.75 -12.35
C ALA A 1039 -14.90 -7.25 -12.18
N ALA A 1040 -13.96 -6.59 -11.50
CA ALA A 1040 -14.07 -5.17 -11.20
C ALA A 1040 -12.83 -4.38 -11.62
N GLY A 1041 -12.99 -3.09 -11.86
CA GLY A 1041 -11.91 -2.15 -12.14
C GLY A 1041 -12.18 -0.81 -11.44
N SER A 1042 -11.09 -0.13 -11.06
CA SER A 1042 -11.12 1.20 -10.44
C SER A 1042 -10.17 2.13 -11.16
N ASP A 1043 -10.57 3.37 -11.39
CA ASP A 1043 -9.78 4.33 -12.15
C ASP A 1043 -8.41 4.61 -11.49
N PRO A 1044 -7.30 4.53 -12.24
CA PRO A 1044 -5.98 4.88 -11.70
C PRO A 1044 -5.81 6.39 -11.44
N ARG A 1045 -6.74 7.24 -11.91
CA ARG A 1045 -6.70 8.70 -11.74
C ARG A 1045 -7.23 9.18 -10.38
N GLY A 1046 -7.74 8.27 -9.55
CA GLY A 1046 -8.20 8.57 -8.19
C GLY A 1046 -7.62 7.62 -7.17
N ASP A 1047 -7.79 7.96 -5.89
CA ASP A 1047 -7.33 7.14 -4.77
C ASP A 1047 -8.22 5.89 -4.55
N GLY A 1048 -9.23 5.63 -5.38
CA GLY A 1048 -10.21 4.54 -5.18
C GLY A 1048 -9.70 3.14 -5.52
N CYS A 1049 -10.39 2.10 -5.04
CA CYS A 1049 -10.07 0.70 -5.35
C CYS A 1049 -11.31 -0.18 -5.54
N ALA A 1050 -11.10 -1.30 -6.24
CA ALA A 1050 -12.03 -2.41 -6.33
C ALA A 1050 -11.61 -3.53 -5.37
N LEU A 1051 -12.50 -3.93 -4.44
CA LEU A 1051 -12.24 -4.99 -3.46
C LEU A 1051 -13.20 -6.16 -3.62
N PRO A 1052 -12.71 -7.42 -3.76
CA PRO A 1052 -13.55 -8.60 -3.78
C PRO A 1052 -13.92 -9.08 -2.36
N GLN A 1053 -15.12 -9.63 -2.23
CA GLN A 1053 -15.49 -10.48 -1.09
C GLN A 1053 -14.79 -11.84 -1.22
N ILE A 1054 -14.18 -12.31 -0.12
CA ILE A 1054 -13.48 -13.61 -0.04
C ILE A 1054 -14.46 -14.66 0.46
#